data_AF-A0A3D5S706-F1
#
_entry.id   AF-A0A3D5S706-F1
#
_cell.length_a   1.000
_cell.length_b   1.000
_cell.length_c   1.000
_cell.angle_alpha   90.00
_cell.angle_beta   90.00
_cell.angle_gamma   90.00
#
_symmetry.space_group_name_H-M   'P 1'
#
loop_
_entity.id
_entity.type
_entity.pdbx_description
1 polymer ?
#
loop_
_entity_poly.entity_id
_entity_poly.type
_entity_poly.pdbx_seq_one_letter_code
_entity_poly.pdbx_strand_id
1 'polypeptide(L)'
;MIKSFLAFLGGEPGEEKPMLLLLGMGFFMGIFLATYQIGSETLFLDVLGEEYLDVAFFTAGGLGIISTLLFVFLQRRISYSTLIVSNLFLIFIFMALMRGAFEWTNYAESVVDDVKKFELLPFLMFVMMGPITAIVLLGFWGVFGRLFDLRASKRIIGGIDTGALTSTIIAFFSIPFITELPFINATYDLLFVSALASFGVLFFTIWIVKAFNIDKITKVNHQEEKPQEVSFVDLMKDPYLRLMSLFLIFSMGASVFVDYSFYSATEIMYPDEEELADFLSFFSATVMLMSFGIQSFINDIIIGRFGLKVALMTMPLILILFTVGGIISGHYYGYEVKTEVFVFFFMFTVCAKAFTASLKDALESPAFKLFFLPIDVKIRFDIQTRIEGVVNEMATLIAGAIQIALGLLVFFELIHYSYFVLVLAGMVVYLSGKLFAQYKITLKKTLEEQKSRLTDEETKNENNTSAVLIREADRKDPEKIINALRIFEKLEPIQFEFKLLDLLNSRFPQVRKYAYIKLEQKLVYEALEIIKKDFKTEGDEEVVAAATSCIEKLEKADQFEVNDVSIRQLVRSTEAKDRIYGARLLIKAREDKYLAYVLELLRDINPEVRIAAMITAGKIRRPELWPILVENLHLSTYANAAMSALEHVGEAAFHAIDTSFYKTGQYQSSMLRISQLLGRIGGRSGVELLWKKVEFPNKRIVSEILLGLSYNGFEAKDFQAARIKISIESEISDIAWNIKALLDIPKEDPTDLMIRESFAEEDQKNYNNIFMLLGMIYDPQNVILVRENILDGSTEGITFAVEMLDIFVEEELKPKLLPVMDELSVEERLARLLNYFPPEDFESYYDLLLQIINRDYNRIDRYTKALALYRLATIQEAEVSNDLIANLFNPDALLRQTAAFTMYRLDKDAYQHHTKRLQPIMKKDLDKAIVPPVFKEEGEEYHQRLLLIERVLLLKEVPEFKKVPGELITYIAEELDEIIVPEGTTLVDSDDTGVIPAYIVVDGTVDVYQNDVKVEERSRSGLVGHENLLNDNNFDYIALTRGSCTLLVLRKEELMDLMSRHVEIMEAYLDILNREVGKEEEEESVSDVLLSI
;
A
#
# COMPACT_ATOMS: atom_id res chain seq x y z
N MET A 1 -5.65 -14.54 -31.10
CA MET A 1 -7.05 -14.07 -31.01
C MET A 1 -7.64 -14.33 -29.63
N ILE A 2 -7.82 -15.59 -29.18
CA ILE A 2 -8.37 -15.91 -27.85
C ILE A 2 -7.59 -15.25 -26.69
N LYS A 3 -6.26 -15.34 -26.68
CA LYS A 3 -5.43 -14.67 -25.64
C LYS A 3 -5.60 -13.16 -25.62
N SER A 4 -5.74 -12.53 -26.78
CA SER A 4 -5.96 -11.08 -26.89
C SER A 4 -7.36 -10.66 -26.44
N PHE A 5 -8.37 -11.51 -26.65
CA PHE A 5 -9.72 -11.31 -26.15
C PHE A 5 -9.79 -11.49 -24.63
N LEU A 6 -9.11 -12.50 -24.08
CA LEU A 6 -9.02 -12.69 -22.62
C LEU A 6 -8.23 -11.57 -21.95
N ALA A 7 -7.15 -11.08 -22.56
CA ALA A 7 -6.42 -9.92 -22.08
C ALA A 7 -7.29 -8.64 -22.07
N PHE A 8 -8.16 -8.45 -23.08
CA PHE A 8 -9.14 -7.36 -23.08
C PHE A 8 -10.15 -7.46 -21.92
N LEU A 9 -10.53 -8.68 -21.54
CA LEU A 9 -11.38 -8.94 -20.37
C LEU A 9 -10.62 -8.98 -19.04
N GLY A 10 -9.35 -8.54 -19.01
CA GLY A 10 -8.54 -8.48 -17.80
C GLY A 10 -7.81 -9.77 -17.41
N GLY A 11 -7.56 -10.70 -18.34
CA GLY A 11 -6.85 -11.95 -18.06
C GLY A 11 -5.33 -11.87 -18.19
N GLU A 12 -4.60 -12.47 -17.24
CA GLU A 12 -3.14 -12.62 -17.28
C GLU A 12 -2.65 -14.02 -17.72
N PRO A 13 -1.37 -14.16 -18.11
CA PRO A 13 -0.78 -15.45 -18.45
C PRO A 13 -0.91 -16.46 -17.30
N GLY A 14 -1.72 -17.51 -17.50
CA GLY A 14 -2.02 -18.53 -16.48
C GLY A 14 -3.50 -18.58 -16.08
N GLU A 15 -4.25 -17.49 -16.29
CA GLU A 15 -5.68 -17.36 -15.93
C GLU A 15 -6.62 -17.71 -17.11
N GLU A 16 -6.07 -18.01 -18.28
CA GLU A 16 -6.81 -18.20 -19.52
C GLU A 16 -7.89 -19.30 -19.41
N LYS A 17 -7.53 -20.42 -18.79
CA LYS A 17 -8.41 -21.60 -18.65
C LYS A 17 -9.56 -21.38 -17.67
N PRO A 18 -9.34 -20.91 -16.42
CA PRO A 18 -10.45 -20.62 -15.51
C PRO A 18 -11.40 -19.55 -16.05
N MET A 19 -10.87 -18.50 -16.70
CA MET A 19 -11.71 -17.46 -17.33
C MET A 19 -12.61 -18.02 -18.43
N LEU A 20 -12.08 -18.83 -19.35
CA LEU A 20 -12.89 -19.42 -20.44
C LEU A 20 -14.00 -20.32 -19.92
N LEU A 21 -13.73 -21.11 -18.87
CA LEU A 21 -14.73 -22.00 -18.28
C LEU A 21 -15.83 -21.21 -17.55
N LEU A 22 -15.48 -20.12 -16.88
CA LEU A 22 -16.46 -19.23 -16.26
C LEU A 22 -17.28 -18.45 -17.27
N LEU A 23 -16.67 -17.95 -18.35
CA LEU A 23 -17.40 -17.33 -19.46
C LEU A 23 -18.36 -18.33 -20.10
N GLY A 24 -17.95 -19.58 -20.25
CA GLY A 24 -18.83 -20.67 -20.70
C GLY A 24 -20.00 -20.90 -19.75
N MET A 25 -19.74 -20.97 -18.43
CA MET A 25 -20.79 -21.09 -17.41
C MET A 25 -21.76 -19.89 -17.45
N GLY A 26 -21.23 -18.66 -17.51
CA GLY A 26 -22.00 -17.42 -17.57
C GLY A 26 -22.84 -17.30 -18.84
N PHE A 27 -22.32 -17.77 -19.98
CA PHE A 27 -23.05 -17.81 -21.24
C PHE A 27 -24.32 -18.67 -21.13
N PHE A 28 -24.19 -19.91 -20.67
CA PHE A 28 -25.34 -20.80 -20.48
C PHE A 28 -26.28 -20.34 -19.35
N MET A 29 -25.73 -19.71 -18.32
CA MET A 29 -26.52 -19.12 -17.23
C MET A 29 -27.43 -18.00 -17.74
N GLY A 30 -26.91 -17.09 -18.55
CA GLY A 30 -27.72 -16.01 -19.12
C GLY A 30 -28.85 -16.52 -20.03
N ILE A 31 -28.57 -17.52 -20.87
CA ILE A 31 -29.61 -18.16 -21.70
C ILE A 31 -30.66 -18.81 -20.79
N PHE A 32 -30.23 -19.59 -19.80
CA PHE A 32 -31.13 -20.29 -18.88
C PHE A 32 -32.08 -19.33 -18.15
N LEU A 33 -31.55 -18.28 -17.53
CA LEU A 33 -32.35 -17.34 -16.76
C LEU A 33 -33.30 -16.53 -17.67
N ALA A 34 -32.85 -16.10 -18.86
CA ALA A 34 -33.69 -15.38 -19.81
C ALA A 34 -34.87 -16.22 -20.31
N THR A 35 -34.62 -17.44 -20.77
CA THR A 35 -35.69 -18.30 -21.33
C THR A 35 -36.66 -18.78 -20.25
N TYR A 36 -36.17 -19.01 -19.03
CA TYR A 36 -37.03 -19.36 -17.91
C TYR A 36 -37.90 -18.18 -17.47
N GLN A 37 -37.32 -16.97 -17.39
CA GLN A 37 -38.05 -15.76 -17.03
C GLN A 37 -39.23 -15.51 -17.99
N ILE A 38 -38.97 -15.37 -19.30
CA ILE A 38 -40.03 -15.08 -20.28
C ILE A 38 -41.08 -16.19 -20.31
N GLY A 39 -40.66 -17.46 -20.26
CA GLY A 39 -41.58 -18.58 -20.22
C GLY A 39 -42.47 -18.56 -18.98
N SER A 40 -41.92 -18.22 -17.81
CA SER A 40 -42.67 -18.14 -16.55
C SER A 40 -43.61 -16.95 -16.45
N GLU A 41 -43.18 -15.77 -16.92
CA GLU A 41 -43.98 -14.55 -16.90
C GLU A 41 -45.16 -14.64 -17.87
N THR A 42 -44.90 -15.08 -19.12
CA THR A 42 -45.94 -15.16 -20.16
C THR A 42 -47.02 -16.18 -19.79
N LEU A 43 -46.64 -17.42 -19.43
CA LEU A 43 -47.60 -18.47 -19.08
C LEU A 43 -48.42 -18.10 -17.83
N PHE A 44 -47.82 -17.36 -16.89
CA PHE A 44 -48.54 -16.91 -15.71
C PHE A 44 -49.61 -15.87 -16.07
N LEU A 45 -49.24 -14.86 -16.86
CA LEU A 45 -50.13 -13.75 -17.18
C LEU A 45 -51.27 -14.16 -18.13
N ASP A 46 -50.99 -15.06 -19.07
CA ASP A 46 -52.01 -15.57 -19.99
C ASP A 46 -53.10 -16.37 -19.26
N VAL A 47 -52.70 -17.25 -18.34
CA VAL A 47 -53.62 -18.25 -17.73
C VAL A 47 -54.21 -17.79 -16.40
N LEU A 48 -53.39 -17.22 -15.52
CA LEU A 48 -53.79 -16.82 -14.16
C LEU A 48 -54.08 -15.32 -14.08
N GLY A 49 -53.30 -14.50 -14.79
CA GLY A 49 -53.46 -13.05 -14.87
C GLY A 49 -53.33 -12.30 -13.54
N GLU A 50 -53.82 -11.07 -13.52
CA GLU A 50 -53.78 -10.15 -12.38
C GLU A 50 -54.43 -10.72 -11.10
N GLU A 51 -55.44 -11.59 -11.23
CA GLU A 51 -56.22 -12.14 -10.10
C GLU A 51 -55.36 -12.91 -9.07
N TYR A 52 -54.29 -13.57 -9.52
CA TYR A 52 -53.39 -14.36 -8.67
C TYR A 52 -51.99 -13.74 -8.52
N LEU A 53 -51.74 -12.58 -9.11
CA LEU A 53 -50.40 -11.98 -9.19
C LEU A 53 -49.88 -11.54 -7.80
N ASP A 54 -50.74 -11.01 -6.94
CA ASP A 54 -50.44 -10.64 -5.56
C ASP A 54 -50.12 -11.86 -4.67
N VAL A 55 -50.88 -12.94 -4.83
CA VAL A 55 -50.64 -14.24 -4.18
C VAL A 55 -49.33 -14.85 -4.69
N ALA A 56 -49.02 -14.72 -5.98
CA ALA A 56 -47.78 -15.18 -6.57
C ALA A 56 -46.56 -14.44 -5.99
N PHE A 57 -46.58 -13.11 -5.89
CA PHE A 57 -45.50 -12.35 -5.22
C PHE A 57 -45.35 -12.71 -3.73
N PHE A 58 -46.46 -12.88 -3.00
CA PHE A 58 -46.43 -13.30 -1.59
C PHE A 58 -45.77 -14.68 -1.44
N THR A 59 -46.19 -15.65 -2.24
CA THR A 59 -45.63 -17.01 -2.22
C THR A 59 -44.18 -17.07 -2.70
N ALA A 60 -43.81 -16.26 -3.69
CA ALA A 60 -42.44 -16.13 -4.19
C ALA A 60 -41.50 -15.64 -3.09
N GLY A 61 -41.85 -14.56 -2.37
CA GLY A 61 -41.06 -14.07 -1.24
C GLY A 61 -40.93 -15.11 -0.12
N GLY A 62 -42.00 -15.84 0.19
CA GLY A 62 -41.97 -16.91 1.19
C GLY A 62 -41.00 -18.06 0.82
N LEU A 63 -41.06 -18.53 -0.42
CA LEU A 63 -40.15 -19.56 -0.93
C LEU A 63 -38.72 -19.04 -1.11
N GLY A 64 -38.54 -17.75 -1.45
CA GLY A 64 -37.25 -17.07 -1.47
C GLY A 64 -36.55 -17.12 -0.12
N ILE A 65 -37.26 -16.78 0.96
CA ILE A 65 -36.73 -16.87 2.33
C ILE A 65 -36.33 -18.31 2.67
N ILE A 66 -37.22 -19.28 2.41
CA ILE A 66 -36.98 -20.69 2.72
C ILE A 66 -35.74 -21.20 1.96
N SER A 67 -35.66 -20.91 0.66
CA SER A 67 -34.56 -21.35 -0.19
C SER A 67 -33.21 -20.75 0.23
N THR A 68 -33.18 -19.46 0.58
CA THR A 68 -31.98 -18.76 1.05
C THR A 68 -31.51 -19.30 2.40
N LEU A 69 -32.42 -19.49 3.36
CA LEU A 69 -32.09 -20.07 4.68
C LEU A 69 -31.60 -21.52 4.53
N LEU A 70 -32.22 -22.31 3.64
CA LEU A 70 -31.80 -23.67 3.36
C LEU A 70 -30.41 -23.70 2.72
N PHE A 71 -30.13 -22.81 1.77
CA PHE A 71 -28.82 -22.69 1.13
C PHE A 71 -27.73 -22.38 2.18
N VAL A 72 -27.94 -21.37 3.02
CA VAL A 72 -27.00 -21.00 4.10
C VAL A 72 -26.80 -22.15 5.08
N PHE A 73 -27.88 -22.85 5.45
CA PHE A 73 -27.81 -24.00 6.35
C PHE A 73 -27.00 -25.16 5.75
N LEU A 74 -27.22 -25.49 4.47
CA LEU A 74 -26.52 -26.56 3.78
C LEU A 74 -25.05 -26.20 3.53
N GLN A 75 -24.75 -24.96 3.17
CA GLN A 75 -23.38 -24.47 2.97
C GLN A 75 -22.48 -24.69 4.19
N ARG A 76 -23.05 -24.66 5.41
CA ARG A 76 -22.30 -24.92 6.65
C ARG A 76 -22.03 -26.40 6.90
N ARG A 77 -22.74 -27.33 6.26
CA ARG A 77 -22.72 -28.78 6.57
C ARG A 77 -22.08 -29.64 5.49
N ILE A 78 -22.06 -29.18 4.24
CA ILE A 78 -21.49 -29.93 3.12
C ILE A 78 -20.39 -29.13 2.42
N SER A 79 -19.48 -29.80 1.70
CA SER A 79 -18.45 -29.08 0.95
C SER A 79 -19.07 -28.24 -0.15
N TYR A 80 -18.46 -27.09 -0.43
CA TYR A 80 -19.00 -26.10 -1.36
C TYR A 80 -19.18 -26.69 -2.76
N SER A 81 -18.24 -27.53 -3.22
CA SER A 81 -18.34 -28.23 -4.50
C SER A 81 -19.56 -29.16 -4.58
N THR A 82 -19.85 -29.91 -3.51
CA THR A 82 -21.04 -30.77 -3.47
C THR A 82 -22.31 -29.94 -3.44
N LEU A 83 -22.36 -28.84 -2.67
CA LEU A 83 -23.52 -27.97 -2.58
C LEU A 83 -23.97 -27.44 -3.94
N ILE A 84 -23.06 -26.80 -4.69
CA ILE A 84 -23.44 -26.16 -5.97
C ILE A 84 -23.84 -27.21 -6.99
N VAL A 85 -23.06 -28.29 -7.13
CA VAL A 85 -23.35 -29.34 -8.11
C VAL A 85 -24.70 -29.99 -7.81
N SER A 86 -25.00 -30.27 -6.54
CA SER A 86 -26.32 -30.79 -6.14
C SER A 86 -27.45 -29.80 -6.41
N ASN A 87 -27.27 -28.51 -6.11
CA ASN A 87 -28.30 -27.50 -6.36
C ASN A 87 -28.58 -27.32 -7.85
N LEU A 88 -27.55 -27.18 -8.70
CA LEU A 88 -27.73 -27.07 -10.15
C LEU A 88 -28.34 -28.33 -10.76
N PHE A 89 -28.01 -29.51 -10.22
CA PHE A 89 -28.63 -30.76 -10.63
C PHE A 89 -30.11 -30.81 -10.26
N LEU A 90 -30.49 -30.34 -9.07
CA LEU A 90 -31.89 -30.21 -8.65
C LEU A 90 -32.65 -29.23 -9.54
N ILE A 91 -32.04 -28.09 -9.91
CA ILE A 91 -32.63 -27.13 -10.85
C ILE A 91 -32.83 -27.77 -12.22
N PHE A 92 -31.82 -28.46 -12.76
CA PHE A 92 -31.96 -29.17 -14.03
C PHE A 92 -33.10 -30.21 -14.01
N ILE A 93 -33.20 -31.01 -12.94
CA ILE A 93 -34.29 -31.97 -12.75
C ILE A 93 -35.63 -31.25 -12.68
N PHE A 94 -35.72 -30.15 -11.93
CA PHE A 94 -36.93 -29.36 -11.82
C PHE A 94 -37.41 -28.90 -13.20
N MET A 95 -36.53 -28.35 -14.04
CA MET A 95 -36.86 -27.92 -15.39
C MET A 95 -37.36 -29.07 -16.27
N ALA A 96 -36.68 -30.22 -16.23
CA ALA A 96 -37.06 -31.40 -17.01
C ALA A 96 -38.41 -31.98 -16.54
N LEU A 97 -38.66 -32.03 -15.23
CA LEU A 97 -39.93 -32.48 -14.66
C LEU A 97 -41.06 -31.53 -14.99
N MET A 98 -40.85 -30.21 -14.91
CA MET A 98 -41.85 -29.22 -15.28
C MET A 98 -42.23 -29.36 -16.76
N ARG A 99 -41.26 -29.44 -17.68
CA ARG A 99 -41.55 -29.65 -19.10
C ARG A 99 -42.29 -30.96 -19.37
N GLY A 100 -41.93 -32.04 -18.67
CA GLY A 100 -42.65 -33.31 -18.74
C GLY A 100 -44.06 -33.24 -18.16
N ALA A 101 -44.29 -32.42 -17.14
CA ALA A 101 -45.61 -32.22 -16.54
C ALA A 101 -46.57 -31.48 -17.49
N PHE A 102 -46.10 -30.47 -18.22
CA PHE A 102 -46.89 -29.80 -19.27
C PHE A 102 -47.27 -30.75 -20.42
N GLU A 103 -46.39 -31.68 -20.77
CA GLU A 103 -46.66 -32.68 -21.82
C GLU A 103 -47.63 -33.77 -21.35
N TRP A 104 -47.51 -34.24 -20.10
CA TRP A 104 -48.43 -35.21 -19.53
C TRP A 104 -49.83 -34.62 -19.36
N THR A 105 -49.93 -33.39 -18.87
CA THR A 105 -51.23 -32.75 -18.60
C THR A 105 -52.03 -32.42 -19.87
N ASN A 106 -51.50 -32.68 -21.07
CA ASN A 106 -52.11 -32.31 -22.36
C ASN A 106 -52.56 -30.84 -22.35
N TYR A 107 -51.70 -29.97 -21.83
CA TYR A 107 -51.98 -28.56 -21.61
C TYR A 107 -52.57 -27.85 -22.85
N ALA A 108 -52.05 -28.18 -24.04
CA ALA A 108 -52.54 -27.62 -25.31
C ALA A 108 -54.00 -28.00 -25.67
N GLU A 109 -54.57 -29.07 -25.12
CA GLU A 109 -55.96 -29.48 -25.36
C GLU A 109 -56.91 -29.03 -24.23
N SER A 110 -56.40 -28.74 -23.02
CA SER A 110 -57.22 -28.38 -21.85
C SER A 110 -57.62 -26.92 -21.77
N VAL A 111 -56.94 -26.03 -22.49
CA VAL A 111 -57.18 -24.56 -22.49
C VAL A 111 -58.40 -24.15 -23.35
N VAL A 112 -59.02 -25.10 -24.07
CA VAL A 112 -60.17 -24.82 -24.97
C VAL A 112 -61.51 -24.61 -24.24
N ASP A 113 -61.62 -24.97 -22.95
CA ASP A 113 -62.82 -24.70 -22.14
C ASP A 113 -62.65 -23.37 -21.38
N ASP A 114 -63.43 -22.35 -21.76
CA ASP A 114 -63.54 -20.94 -21.30
C ASP A 114 -63.70 -20.67 -19.77
N VAL A 115 -63.27 -21.58 -18.90
CA VAL A 115 -63.32 -21.41 -17.44
C VAL A 115 -61.90 -21.24 -16.91
N LYS A 116 -61.48 -20.00 -16.65
CA LYS A 116 -60.25 -19.65 -15.89
C LYS A 116 -60.26 -20.39 -14.54
N LYS A 117 -59.64 -21.56 -14.47
CA LYS A 117 -59.41 -22.31 -13.24
C LYS A 117 -57.96 -22.09 -12.82
N PHE A 118 -57.72 -22.08 -11.53
CA PHE A 118 -56.35 -22.01 -11.01
C PHE A 118 -55.51 -23.18 -11.54
N GLU A 119 -54.47 -22.86 -12.29
CA GLU A 119 -53.50 -23.82 -12.82
C GLU A 119 -52.19 -23.81 -12.04
N LEU A 120 -51.83 -24.97 -11.49
CA LEU A 120 -50.67 -25.10 -10.61
C LEU A 120 -49.34 -24.94 -11.34
N LEU A 121 -49.24 -25.33 -12.63
CA LEU A 121 -47.97 -25.37 -13.35
C LEU A 121 -47.41 -23.96 -13.65
N PRO A 122 -48.17 -23.03 -14.29
CA PRO A 122 -47.70 -21.65 -14.49
C PRO A 122 -47.46 -20.91 -13.17
N PHE A 123 -48.32 -21.13 -12.17
CA PHE A 123 -48.15 -20.55 -10.83
C PHE A 123 -46.80 -20.95 -10.21
N LEU A 124 -46.48 -22.24 -10.25
CA LEU A 124 -45.26 -22.78 -9.64
C LEU A 124 -43.99 -22.35 -10.40
N MET A 125 -44.06 -22.19 -11.73
CA MET A 125 -42.96 -21.61 -12.52
C MET A 125 -42.67 -20.17 -12.09
N PHE A 126 -43.68 -19.32 -12.06
CA PHE A 126 -43.50 -17.91 -11.70
C PHE A 126 -42.95 -17.75 -10.28
N VAL A 127 -43.51 -18.48 -9.32
CA VAL A 127 -43.11 -18.41 -7.91
C VAL A 127 -41.68 -18.91 -7.67
N MET A 128 -41.19 -19.87 -8.46
CA MET A 128 -39.82 -20.38 -8.38
C MET A 128 -38.78 -19.49 -9.10
N MET A 129 -39.20 -18.45 -9.84
CA MET A 129 -38.31 -17.53 -10.54
C MET A 129 -37.27 -16.87 -9.62
N GLY A 130 -37.71 -16.32 -8.49
CA GLY A 130 -36.83 -15.71 -7.48
C GLY A 130 -35.82 -16.71 -6.89
N PRO A 131 -36.29 -17.80 -6.25
CA PRO A 131 -35.42 -18.84 -5.67
C PRO A 131 -34.37 -19.41 -6.63
N ILE A 132 -34.77 -19.71 -7.88
CA ILE A 132 -33.85 -20.27 -8.89
C ILE A 132 -32.78 -19.25 -9.26
N THR A 133 -33.19 -18.00 -9.54
CA THR A 133 -32.26 -16.92 -9.89
C THR A 133 -31.25 -16.68 -8.77
N ALA A 134 -31.71 -16.60 -7.53
CA ALA A 134 -30.86 -16.39 -6.36
C ALA A 134 -29.84 -17.53 -6.18
N ILE A 135 -30.27 -18.80 -6.22
CA ILE A 135 -29.37 -19.95 -6.03
C ILE A 135 -28.34 -20.06 -7.15
N VAL A 136 -28.74 -19.79 -8.40
CA VAL A 136 -27.83 -19.85 -9.56
C VAL A 136 -26.77 -18.75 -9.47
N LEU A 137 -27.16 -17.51 -9.15
CA LEU A 137 -26.22 -16.39 -8.98
C LEU A 137 -25.28 -16.61 -7.79
N LEU A 138 -25.78 -17.09 -6.65
CA LEU A 138 -24.94 -17.44 -5.49
C LEU A 138 -23.95 -18.57 -5.80
N GLY A 139 -24.37 -19.54 -6.61
CA GLY A 139 -23.50 -20.60 -7.10
C GLY A 139 -22.41 -20.06 -8.02
N PHE A 140 -22.78 -19.24 -9.01
CA PHE A 140 -21.84 -18.63 -9.96
C PHE A 140 -20.79 -17.76 -9.27
N TRP A 141 -21.23 -16.79 -8.46
CA TRP A 141 -20.34 -15.84 -7.80
C TRP A 141 -19.46 -16.49 -6.74
N GLY A 142 -19.94 -17.52 -6.05
CA GLY A 142 -19.09 -18.23 -5.11
C GLY A 142 -18.13 -19.22 -5.77
N VAL A 143 -18.36 -19.69 -7.01
CA VAL A 143 -17.32 -20.35 -7.82
C VAL A 143 -16.27 -19.33 -8.25
N PHE A 144 -16.69 -18.16 -8.75
CA PHE A 144 -15.82 -17.07 -9.17
C PHE A 144 -14.86 -16.63 -8.05
N GLY A 145 -15.39 -16.27 -6.87
CA GLY A 145 -14.59 -15.79 -5.74
C GLY A 145 -13.67 -16.83 -5.09
N ARG A 146 -13.73 -18.10 -5.53
CA ARG A 146 -12.82 -19.17 -5.08
C ARG A 146 -11.77 -19.55 -6.13
N LEU A 147 -11.97 -19.13 -7.38
CA LEU A 147 -11.02 -19.39 -8.47
C LEU A 147 -9.96 -18.29 -8.58
N PHE A 148 -10.32 -17.07 -8.22
CA PHE A 148 -9.47 -15.90 -8.32
C PHE A 148 -9.19 -15.32 -6.93
N ASP A 149 -7.99 -14.80 -6.74
CA ASP A 149 -7.68 -13.96 -5.58
C ASP A 149 -8.39 -12.60 -5.70
N LEU A 150 -8.33 -11.78 -4.65
CA LEU A 150 -9.02 -10.48 -4.62
C LEU A 150 -8.59 -9.56 -5.76
N ARG A 151 -7.30 -9.61 -6.13
CA ARG A 151 -6.72 -8.76 -7.19
C ARG A 151 -7.17 -9.18 -8.58
N ALA A 152 -7.07 -10.48 -8.90
CA ALA A 152 -7.57 -11.05 -10.14
C ALA A 152 -9.10 -10.89 -10.24
N SER A 153 -9.82 -11.02 -9.13
CA SER A 153 -11.27 -10.80 -9.07
C SER A 153 -11.65 -9.39 -9.52
N LYS A 154 -11.02 -8.32 -9.01
CA LYS A 154 -11.33 -6.94 -9.42
C LYS A 154 -11.09 -6.70 -10.92
N ARG A 155 -10.01 -7.28 -11.47
CA ARG A 155 -9.64 -7.12 -12.87
C ARG A 155 -10.58 -7.86 -13.82
N ILE A 156 -11.02 -9.05 -13.44
CA ILE A 156 -11.77 -9.97 -14.31
C ILE A 156 -13.29 -9.83 -14.15
N ILE A 157 -13.77 -9.38 -12.98
CA ILE A 157 -15.20 -9.36 -12.64
C ILE A 157 -16.05 -8.63 -13.70
N GLY A 158 -15.63 -7.43 -14.14
CA GLY A 158 -16.37 -6.66 -15.14
C GLY A 158 -16.42 -7.36 -16.50
N GLY A 159 -15.33 -8.03 -16.90
CA GLY A 159 -15.28 -8.79 -18.16
C GLY A 159 -16.16 -10.04 -18.13
N ILE A 160 -16.21 -10.74 -17.00
CA ILE A 160 -17.08 -11.91 -16.82
C ILE A 160 -18.55 -11.51 -16.73
N ASP A 161 -18.86 -10.44 -15.99
CA ASP A 161 -20.22 -9.90 -15.84
C ASP A 161 -20.77 -9.44 -17.19
N THR A 162 -19.95 -8.71 -17.97
CA THR A 162 -20.27 -8.33 -19.35
C THR A 162 -20.57 -9.54 -20.23
N GLY A 163 -19.83 -10.64 -20.06
CA GLY A 163 -20.07 -11.89 -20.79
C GLY A 163 -21.43 -12.52 -20.50
N ALA A 164 -21.84 -12.56 -19.24
CA ALA A 164 -23.15 -13.07 -18.81
C ALA A 164 -24.30 -12.13 -19.23
N LEU A 165 -24.12 -10.82 -19.14
CA LEU A 165 -25.10 -9.84 -19.64
C LEU A 165 -25.28 -9.95 -21.15
N THR A 166 -24.19 -10.09 -21.90
CA THR A 166 -24.23 -10.24 -23.36
C THR A 166 -24.99 -11.51 -23.78
N SER A 167 -24.78 -12.64 -23.10
CA SER A 167 -25.53 -13.87 -23.40
C SER A 167 -27.01 -13.73 -23.07
N THR A 168 -27.35 -13.03 -21.99
CA THR A 168 -28.73 -12.73 -21.59
C THR A 168 -29.44 -11.84 -22.61
N ILE A 169 -28.77 -10.78 -23.10
CA ILE A 169 -29.28 -9.90 -24.16
C ILE A 169 -29.53 -10.70 -25.45
N ILE A 170 -28.55 -11.51 -25.86
CA ILE A 170 -28.68 -12.37 -27.04
C ILE A 170 -29.86 -13.33 -26.87
N ALA A 171 -30.02 -13.93 -25.69
CA ALA A 171 -31.11 -14.85 -25.40
C ALA A 171 -32.48 -14.16 -25.53
N PHE A 172 -32.68 -13.00 -24.91
CA PHE A 172 -33.93 -12.25 -25.03
C PHE A 172 -34.25 -11.85 -26.47
N PHE A 173 -33.29 -11.35 -27.25
CA PHE A 173 -33.56 -11.06 -28.67
C PHE A 173 -33.79 -12.30 -29.53
N SER A 174 -33.34 -13.48 -29.08
CA SER A 174 -33.50 -14.73 -29.82
C SER A 174 -34.86 -15.40 -29.59
N ILE A 175 -35.51 -15.17 -28.45
CA ILE A 175 -36.76 -15.86 -28.07
C ILE A 175 -37.86 -15.76 -29.15
N PRO A 176 -38.19 -14.57 -29.72
CA PRO A 176 -39.18 -14.46 -30.80
C PRO A 176 -38.87 -15.31 -32.03
N PHE A 177 -37.59 -15.51 -32.35
CA PHE A 177 -37.17 -16.35 -33.47
C PHE A 177 -37.17 -17.85 -33.12
N ILE A 178 -37.00 -18.17 -31.84
CA ILE A 178 -36.97 -19.55 -31.33
C ILE A 178 -38.40 -20.11 -31.30
N THR A 179 -39.40 -19.29 -30.99
CA THR A 179 -40.83 -19.66 -30.97
C THR A 179 -41.42 -19.84 -32.37
N GLU A 180 -40.76 -19.37 -33.43
CA GLU A 180 -41.14 -19.67 -34.83
C GLU A 180 -40.61 -21.03 -35.35
N LEU A 181 -39.79 -21.74 -34.57
CA LEU A 181 -39.20 -23.01 -35.01
C LEU A 181 -40.22 -24.16 -34.94
N PRO A 182 -40.25 -25.08 -35.92
CA PRO A 182 -41.26 -26.14 -36.00
C PRO A 182 -41.24 -27.17 -34.86
N PHE A 183 -40.25 -27.10 -33.97
CA PHE A 183 -40.08 -27.97 -32.79
C PHE A 183 -40.42 -27.25 -31.47
N ILE A 184 -40.74 -25.96 -31.51
CA ILE A 184 -41.05 -25.08 -30.37
C ILE A 184 -42.28 -24.29 -30.80
N ASN A 185 -43.47 -24.86 -30.63
CA ASN A 185 -44.71 -24.28 -31.17
C ASN A 185 -45.57 -23.59 -30.08
N ALA A 186 -45.15 -23.63 -28.82
CA ALA A 186 -45.85 -23.02 -27.69
C ALA A 186 -44.88 -22.46 -26.66
N THR A 187 -45.29 -21.48 -25.87
CA THR A 187 -44.40 -20.80 -24.90
C THR A 187 -43.81 -21.74 -23.86
N TYR A 188 -44.52 -22.81 -23.49
CA TYR A 188 -44.00 -23.84 -22.58
C TYR A 188 -42.83 -24.64 -23.17
N ASP A 189 -42.62 -24.63 -24.50
CA ASP A 189 -41.45 -25.26 -25.13
C ASP A 189 -40.14 -24.48 -24.86
N LEU A 190 -40.20 -23.23 -24.39
CA LEU A 190 -39.02 -22.50 -23.88
C LEU A 190 -38.39 -23.20 -22.66
N LEU A 191 -39.16 -24.01 -21.92
CA LEU A 191 -38.61 -24.86 -20.84
C LEU A 191 -37.62 -25.89 -21.36
N PHE A 192 -37.75 -26.35 -22.62
CA PHE A 192 -36.78 -27.27 -23.22
C PHE A 192 -35.43 -26.59 -23.41
N VAL A 193 -35.43 -25.35 -23.92
CA VAL A 193 -34.21 -24.52 -24.06
C VAL A 193 -33.61 -24.25 -22.67
N SER A 194 -34.45 -23.95 -21.69
CA SER A 194 -34.03 -23.71 -20.30
C SER A 194 -33.42 -24.97 -19.64
N ALA A 195 -33.98 -26.16 -19.91
CA ALA A 195 -33.43 -27.44 -19.44
C ALA A 195 -32.06 -27.74 -20.07
N LEU A 196 -31.90 -27.47 -21.38
CA LEU A 196 -30.62 -27.65 -22.07
C LEU A 196 -29.57 -26.66 -21.56
N ALA A 197 -29.95 -25.40 -21.34
CA ALA A 197 -29.06 -24.37 -20.83
C ALA A 197 -28.64 -24.63 -19.37
N SER A 198 -29.56 -25.02 -18.49
CA SER A 198 -29.23 -25.41 -17.11
C SER A 198 -28.32 -26.65 -17.04
N PHE A 199 -28.46 -27.61 -17.96
CA PHE A 199 -27.49 -28.70 -18.11
C PHE A 199 -26.10 -28.17 -18.50
N GLY A 200 -26.03 -27.18 -19.40
CA GLY A 200 -24.80 -26.48 -19.73
C GLY A 200 -24.13 -25.86 -18.50
N VAL A 201 -24.88 -25.12 -17.68
CA VAL A 201 -24.37 -24.54 -16.41
C VAL A 201 -23.83 -25.63 -15.48
N LEU A 202 -24.57 -26.73 -15.31
CA LEU A 202 -24.14 -27.89 -14.52
C LEU A 202 -22.86 -28.52 -15.06
N PHE A 203 -22.77 -28.71 -16.38
CA PHE A 203 -21.60 -29.31 -17.04
C PHE A 203 -20.33 -28.48 -16.82
N PHE A 204 -20.39 -27.17 -17.06
CA PHE A 204 -19.24 -26.27 -16.82
C PHE A 204 -18.87 -26.22 -15.34
N THR A 205 -19.86 -26.21 -14.44
CA THR A 205 -19.59 -26.24 -12.99
C THR A 205 -18.86 -27.51 -12.57
N ILE A 206 -19.30 -28.69 -13.03
CA ILE A 206 -18.61 -29.97 -12.75
C ILE A 206 -17.19 -29.95 -13.33
N TRP A 207 -17.01 -29.35 -14.51
CA TRP A 207 -15.70 -29.23 -15.14
C TRP A 207 -14.76 -28.34 -14.32
N ILE A 208 -15.22 -27.18 -13.87
CA ILE A 208 -14.45 -26.25 -13.03
C ILE A 208 -14.08 -26.93 -11.71
N VAL A 209 -15.05 -27.52 -11.00
CA VAL A 209 -14.84 -28.20 -9.72
C VAL A 209 -13.75 -29.27 -9.83
N LYS A 210 -13.79 -30.08 -10.89
CA LYS A 210 -12.79 -31.14 -11.12
C LYS A 210 -11.43 -30.59 -11.57
N ALA A 211 -11.39 -29.54 -12.37
CA ALA A 211 -10.17 -28.99 -12.92
C ALA A 211 -9.33 -28.21 -11.89
N PHE A 212 -9.98 -27.54 -10.94
CA PHE A 212 -9.31 -26.64 -9.97
C PHE A 212 -9.39 -27.09 -8.51
N ASN A 213 -10.12 -28.17 -8.21
CA ASN A 213 -10.24 -28.73 -6.86
C ASN A 213 -10.62 -27.66 -5.81
N ILE A 214 -11.78 -27.02 -6.03
CA ILE A 214 -12.30 -25.90 -5.24
C ILE A 214 -12.33 -26.21 -3.74
N ASP A 215 -12.58 -27.45 -3.35
CA ASP A 215 -12.62 -27.86 -1.93
C ASP A 215 -11.25 -27.78 -1.24
N LYS A 216 -10.13 -27.93 -1.95
CA LYS A 216 -8.78 -27.76 -1.40
C LYS A 216 -8.47 -26.28 -1.16
N ILE A 217 -8.84 -25.41 -2.09
CA ILE A 217 -8.69 -23.95 -1.99
C ILE A 217 -9.56 -23.41 -0.84
N THR A 218 -10.78 -23.95 -0.69
CA THR A 218 -11.71 -23.58 0.38
C THR A 218 -11.17 -23.91 1.79
N LYS A 219 -10.36 -24.96 1.94
CA LYS A 219 -9.78 -25.34 3.24
C LYS A 219 -8.58 -24.50 3.66
N VAL A 220 -7.84 -23.91 2.71
CA VAL A 220 -6.69 -23.03 3.00
C VAL A 220 -7.18 -21.67 3.48
N ASN A 221 -8.22 -21.10 2.88
CA ASN A 221 -8.76 -19.78 3.26
C ASN A 221 -9.59 -19.77 4.55
N HIS A 222 -10.07 -20.93 5.03
CA HIS A 222 -10.90 -21.02 6.24
C HIS A 222 -10.13 -21.29 7.53
N GLN A 223 -8.79 -21.37 7.50
CA GLN A 223 -8.00 -21.63 8.70
C GLN A 223 -7.79 -20.42 9.62
N GLU A 224 -8.06 -19.17 9.18
CA GLU A 224 -7.62 -18.01 9.96
C GLU A 224 -8.60 -17.44 10.98
N GLU A 225 -9.93 -17.40 10.80
CA GLU A 225 -10.82 -16.91 11.88
C GLU A 225 -12.19 -17.60 11.92
N LYS A 226 -12.66 -17.95 13.13
CA LYS A 226 -14.02 -18.46 13.36
C LYS A 226 -15.03 -17.31 13.18
N PRO A 227 -15.99 -17.40 12.26
CA PRO A 227 -17.00 -16.37 12.08
C PRO A 227 -17.86 -16.23 13.34
N GLN A 228 -18.04 -15.00 13.80
CA GLN A 228 -18.91 -14.67 14.92
C GLN A 228 -20.36 -14.57 14.42
N GLU A 229 -21.30 -15.26 15.08
CA GLU A 229 -22.68 -15.32 14.62
C GLU A 229 -23.45 -14.04 14.95
N VAL A 230 -24.06 -13.40 13.96
CA VAL A 230 -24.98 -12.26 14.17
C VAL A 230 -26.42 -12.76 14.11
N SER A 231 -27.20 -12.50 15.16
CA SER A 231 -28.63 -12.83 15.17
C SER A 231 -29.45 -11.79 14.38
N PHE A 232 -30.62 -12.17 13.88
CA PHE A 232 -31.61 -11.23 13.31
C PHE A 232 -32.04 -10.15 14.30
N VAL A 233 -32.05 -10.47 15.59
CA VAL A 233 -32.36 -9.50 16.64
C VAL A 233 -31.27 -8.44 16.72
N ASP A 234 -30.03 -8.79 16.41
CA ASP A 234 -28.89 -7.88 16.49
C ASP A 234 -28.84 -6.94 15.28
N LEU A 235 -29.27 -7.41 14.10
CA LEU A 235 -29.49 -6.58 12.89
C LEU A 235 -30.46 -5.42 13.14
N MET A 236 -31.54 -5.66 13.90
CA MET A 236 -32.55 -4.63 14.20
C MET A 236 -32.22 -3.74 15.40
N LYS A 237 -31.29 -4.18 16.27
CA LYS A 237 -30.80 -3.39 17.41
C LYS A 237 -29.80 -2.34 16.97
N ASP A 238 -28.90 -2.70 16.06
CA ASP A 238 -27.91 -1.76 15.55
C ASP A 238 -28.60 -0.68 14.68
N PRO A 239 -28.44 0.62 14.99
CA PRO A 239 -29.15 1.67 14.30
C PRO A 239 -28.76 1.77 12.82
N TYR A 240 -27.53 1.41 12.48
CA TYR A 240 -27.01 1.45 11.12
C TYR A 240 -27.50 0.24 10.30
N LEU A 241 -27.36 -0.98 10.83
CA LEU A 241 -27.85 -2.20 10.16
C LEU A 241 -29.37 -2.19 9.97
N ARG A 242 -30.10 -1.60 10.92
CA ARG A 242 -31.55 -1.38 10.79
C ARG A 242 -31.89 -0.41 9.66
N LEU A 243 -31.12 0.68 9.47
CA LEU A 243 -31.34 1.61 8.36
C LEU A 243 -31.04 0.95 7.01
N MET A 244 -29.99 0.14 6.92
CA MET A 244 -29.69 -0.67 5.71
C MET A 244 -30.86 -1.60 5.39
N SER A 245 -31.35 -2.31 6.41
CA SER A 245 -32.46 -3.26 6.26
C SER A 245 -33.76 -2.55 5.85
N LEU A 246 -34.09 -1.41 6.47
CA LEU A 246 -35.27 -0.61 6.10
C LEU A 246 -35.15 -0.05 4.68
N PHE A 247 -34.01 0.51 4.31
CA PHE A 247 -33.77 1.00 2.95
C PHE A 247 -34.07 -0.09 1.91
N LEU A 248 -33.52 -1.27 2.12
CA LEU A 248 -33.68 -2.40 1.21
C LEU A 248 -35.14 -2.88 1.16
N ILE A 249 -35.85 -2.92 2.30
CA ILE A 249 -37.28 -3.25 2.33
C ILE A 249 -38.13 -2.27 1.50
N PHE A 250 -37.89 -0.97 1.65
CA PHE A 250 -38.65 0.03 0.90
C PHE A 250 -38.26 0.06 -0.59
N SER A 251 -36.98 -0.11 -0.92
CA SER A 251 -36.51 -0.16 -2.31
C SER A 251 -37.02 -1.41 -3.05
N MET A 252 -36.85 -2.59 -2.47
CA MET A 252 -37.37 -3.83 -3.03
C MET A 252 -38.90 -3.83 -3.05
N GLY A 253 -39.56 -3.31 -2.02
CA GLY A 253 -41.00 -3.09 -2.02
C GLY A 253 -41.45 -2.20 -3.18
N ALA A 254 -40.79 -1.05 -3.42
CA ALA A 254 -41.12 -0.19 -4.55
C ALA A 254 -40.98 -0.94 -5.89
N SER A 255 -39.92 -1.73 -6.05
CA SER A 255 -39.71 -2.59 -7.23
C SER A 255 -40.85 -3.57 -7.44
N VAL A 256 -41.29 -4.30 -6.40
CA VAL A 256 -42.38 -5.30 -6.51
C VAL A 256 -43.72 -4.65 -6.85
N PHE A 257 -43.99 -3.45 -6.35
CA PHE A 257 -45.21 -2.69 -6.72
C PHE A 257 -45.17 -2.16 -8.16
N VAL A 258 -43.99 -1.77 -8.64
CA VAL A 258 -43.77 -1.42 -10.05
C VAL A 258 -43.96 -2.64 -10.93
N ASP A 259 -43.46 -3.81 -10.51
CA ASP A 259 -43.60 -5.08 -11.23
C ASP A 259 -45.08 -5.47 -11.36
N TYR A 260 -45.84 -5.40 -10.27
CA TYR A 260 -47.27 -5.62 -10.28
C TYR A 260 -47.99 -4.68 -11.26
N SER A 261 -47.72 -3.37 -11.16
CA SER A 261 -48.34 -2.37 -12.03
C SER A 261 -47.99 -2.61 -13.52
N PHE A 262 -46.77 -3.02 -13.79
CA PHE A 262 -46.29 -3.34 -15.14
C PHE A 262 -46.97 -4.59 -15.69
N TYR A 263 -46.99 -5.69 -14.95
CA TYR A 263 -47.59 -6.93 -15.41
C TYR A 263 -49.12 -6.78 -15.61
N SER A 264 -49.84 -6.15 -14.69
CA SER A 264 -51.28 -5.84 -14.87
C SER A 264 -51.53 -4.98 -16.11
N ALA A 265 -50.72 -3.94 -16.35
CA ALA A 265 -50.87 -3.10 -17.53
C ALA A 265 -50.49 -3.82 -18.84
N THR A 266 -49.57 -4.78 -18.77
CA THR A 266 -49.11 -5.58 -19.92
C THR A 266 -50.16 -6.60 -20.34
N GLU A 267 -50.82 -7.28 -19.39
CA GLU A 267 -51.95 -8.19 -19.64
C GLU A 267 -53.09 -7.46 -20.39
N ILE A 268 -53.40 -6.22 -20.00
CA ILE A 268 -54.42 -5.41 -20.68
C ILE A 268 -53.98 -5.03 -22.11
N MET A 269 -52.69 -4.74 -22.33
CA MET A 269 -52.17 -4.33 -23.64
C MET A 269 -52.04 -5.47 -24.63
N TYR A 270 -51.56 -6.63 -24.18
CA TYR A 270 -51.23 -7.80 -25.00
C TYR A 270 -51.98 -9.03 -24.48
N PRO A 271 -53.26 -9.22 -24.86
CA PRO A 271 -54.06 -10.37 -24.43
C PRO A 271 -53.72 -11.68 -25.17
N ASP A 272 -52.90 -11.62 -26.21
CA ASP A 272 -52.47 -12.77 -26.99
C ASP A 272 -51.12 -13.29 -26.46
N GLU A 273 -51.03 -14.60 -26.23
CA GLU A 273 -49.85 -15.25 -25.62
C GLU A 273 -48.56 -15.00 -26.41
N GLU A 274 -48.62 -15.10 -27.75
CA GLU A 274 -47.44 -14.93 -28.61
C GLU A 274 -47.00 -13.46 -28.63
N GLU A 275 -47.93 -12.52 -28.80
CA GLU A 275 -47.62 -11.08 -28.76
C GLU A 275 -47.08 -10.65 -27.39
N LEU A 276 -47.57 -11.25 -26.30
CA LEU A 276 -47.11 -11.00 -24.94
C LEU A 276 -45.68 -11.51 -24.73
N ALA A 277 -45.38 -12.73 -25.16
CA ALA A 277 -44.03 -13.31 -25.08
C ALA A 277 -43.01 -12.45 -25.83
N ASP A 278 -43.35 -12.03 -27.04
CA ASP A 278 -42.52 -11.19 -27.88
C ASP A 278 -42.25 -9.84 -27.21
N PHE A 279 -43.31 -9.18 -26.72
CA PHE A 279 -43.16 -7.90 -26.01
C PHE A 279 -42.27 -8.03 -24.77
N LEU A 280 -42.53 -9.01 -23.88
CA LEU A 280 -41.76 -9.21 -22.66
C LEU A 280 -40.29 -9.52 -22.98
N SER A 281 -40.03 -10.26 -24.06
CA SER A 281 -38.67 -10.59 -24.48
C SER A 281 -37.92 -9.36 -25.01
N PHE A 282 -38.51 -8.60 -25.94
CA PHE A 282 -37.91 -7.35 -26.44
C PHE A 282 -37.74 -6.29 -25.35
N PHE A 283 -38.72 -6.20 -24.45
CA PHE A 283 -38.65 -5.30 -23.30
C PHE A 283 -37.49 -5.68 -22.37
N SER A 284 -37.38 -6.96 -21.99
CA SER A 284 -36.30 -7.44 -21.12
C SER A 284 -34.92 -7.27 -21.76
N ALA A 285 -34.80 -7.49 -23.08
CA ALA A 285 -33.58 -7.19 -23.82
C ALA A 285 -33.19 -5.69 -23.73
N THR A 286 -34.18 -4.81 -23.86
CA THR A 286 -33.99 -3.35 -23.75
C THR A 286 -33.57 -2.95 -22.33
N VAL A 287 -34.18 -3.53 -21.30
CA VAL A 287 -33.80 -3.29 -19.90
C VAL A 287 -32.36 -3.73 -19.65
N MET A 288 -31.95 -4.89 -20.15
CA MET A 288 -30.56 -5.36 -20.02
C MET A 288 -29.56 -4.48 -20.76
N LEU A 289 -29.89 -4.01 -21.97
CA LEU A 289 -29.07 -3.03 -22.69
C LEU A 289 -28.96 -1.70 -21.95
N MET A 290 -30.05 -1.22 -21.36
CA MET A 290 -30.03 -0.02 -20.52
C MET A 290 -29.19 -0.23 -19.26
N SER A 291 -29.34 -1.36 -18.57
CA SER A 291 -28.54 -1.72 -17.39
C SER A 291 -27.05 -1.72 -17.74
N PHE A 292 -26.67 -2.41 -18.82
CA PHE A 292 -25.29 -2.45 -19.31
C PHE A 292 -24.74 -1.06 -19.65
N GLY A 293 -25.53 -0.21 -20.31
CA GLY A 293 -25.12 1.17 -20.64
C GLY A 293 -24.94 2.05 -19.40
N ILE A 294 -25.84 1.94 -18.42
CA ILE A 294 -25.74 2.67 -17.15
C ILE A 294 -24.52 2.19 -16.36
N GLN A 295 -24.33 0.87 -16.25
CA GLN A 295 -23.23 0.25 -15.52
C GLN A 295 -21.88 0.63 -16.11
N SER A 296 -21.76 0.62 -17.45
CA SER A 296 -20.50 0.87 -18.15
C SER A 296 -20.09 2.34 -18.22
N PHE A 297 -21.05 3.28 -18.27
CA PHE A 297 -20.74 4.68 -18.54
C PHE A 297 -21.19 5.65 -17.45
N ILE A 298 -22.26 5.34 -16.72
CA ILE A 298 -22.92 6.29 -15.80
C ILE A 298 -22.54 6.01 -14.35
N ASN A 299 -22.35 4.74 -13.98
CA ASN A 299 -22.08 4.32 -12.61
C ASN A 299 -20.88 5.07 -11.99
N ASP A 300 -19.72 5.01 -12.65
CA ASP A 300 -18.48 5.62 -12.16
C ASP A 300 -18.57 7.15 -12.10
N ILE A 301 -19.31 7.76 -13.02
CA ILE A 301 -19.53 9.22 -13.04
C ILE A 301 -20.38 9.64 -11.84
N ILE A 302 -21.48 8.91 -11.54
CA ILE A 302 -22.38 9.28 -10.45
C ILE A 302 -21.69 9.07 -9.10
N ILE A 303 -21.07 7.91 -8.89
CA ILE A 303 -20.40 7.59 -7.62
C ILE A 303 -19.20 8.51 -7.43
N GLY A 304 -18.31 8.64 -8.43
CA GLY A 304 -17.08 9.40 -8.31
C GLY A 304 -17.27 10.91 -8.18
N ARG A 305 -18.29 11.50 -8.83
CA ARG A 305 -18.52 12.95 -8.81
C ARG A 305 -19.53 13.43 -7.78
N PHE A 306 -20.57 12.64 -7.52
CA PHE A 306 -21.70 13.05 -6.67
C PHE A 306 -21.83 12.24 -5.37
N GLY A 307 -21.04 11.16 -5.23
CA GLY A 307 -20.95 10.34 -4.04
C GLY A 307 -22.09 9.33 -3.88
N LEU A 308 -21.89 8.39 -2.95
CA LEU A 308 -22.80 7.29 -2.61
C LEU A 308 -24.25 7.71 -2.33
N LYS A 309 -24.44 8.88 -1.70
CA LYS A 309 -25.77 9.40 -1.39
C LYS A 309 -26.62 9.60 -2.64
N VAL A 310 -26.03 10.17 -3.70
CA VAL A 310 -26.73 10.51 -4.94
C VAL A 310 -27.00 9.25 -5.75
N ALA A 311 -26.08 8.28 -5.74
CA ALA A 311 -26.29 6.97 -6.36
C ALA A 311 -27.57 6.30 -5.84
N LEU A 312 -27.74 6.20 -4.50
CA LEU A 312 -28.95 5.61 -3.89
C LEU A 312 -30.23 6.43 -4.07
N MET A 313 -30.15 7.71 -4.46
CA MET A 313 -31.33 8.55 -4.72
C MET A 313 -31.77 8.54 -6.18
N THR A 314 -30.92 8.07 -7.10
CA THR A 314 -31.16 8.19 -8.54
C THR A 314 -32.33 7.33 -9.01
N MET A 315 -32.37 6.05 -8.61
CA MET A 315 -33.49 5.13 -8.92
C MET A 315 -34.86 5.67 -8.45
N PRO A 316 -35.07 6.01 -7.16
CA PRO A 316 -36.38 6.44 -6.69
C PRO A 316 -36.80 7.81 -7.24
N LEU A 317 -35.87 8.73 -7.53
CA LEU A 317 -36.21 10.03 -8.14
C LEU A 317 -36.74 9.88 -9.57
N ILE A 318 -36.11 9.00 -10.36
CA ILE A 318 -36.57 8.69 -11.72
C ILE A 318 -37.89 7.91 -11.68
N LEU A 319 -38.04 6.99 -10.72
CA LEU A 319 -39.31 6.29 -10.50
C LEU A 319 -40.46 7.26 -10.16
N ILE A 320 -40.23 8.25 -9.30
CA ILE A 320 -41.23 9.29 -8.99
C ILE A 320 -41.65 10.04 -10.26
N LEU A 321 -40.69 10.42 -11.11
CA LEU A 321 -40.96 11.14 -12.36
C LEU A 321 -41.91 10.35 -13.27
N PHE A 322 -41.61 9.08 -13.54
CA PHE A 322 -42.45 8.25 -14.43
C PHE A 322 -43.78 7.87 -13.79
N THR A 323 -43.80 7.63 -12.48
CA THR A 323 -45.04 7.30 -11.76
C THR A 323 -46.01 8.48 -11.71
N VAL A 324 -45.51 9.72 -11.53
CA VAL A 324 -46.35 10.94 -11.64
C VAL A 324 -46.91 11.07 -13.06
N GLY A 325 -46.09 10.83 -14.08
CA GLY A 325 -46.54 10.80 -15.48
C GLY A 325 -47.63 9.76 -15.73
N GLY A 326 -47.47 8.55 -15.17
CA GLY A 326 -48.46 7.46 -15.23
C GLY A 326 -49.77 7.83 -14.54
N ILE A 327 -49.73 8.41 -13.34
CA ILE A 327 -50.92 8.86 -12.61
C ILE A 327 -51.69 9.92 -13.43
N ILE A 328 -50.98 10.94 -13.95
CA ILE A 328 -51.60 11.98 -14.78
C ILE A 328 -52.24 11.33 -16.02
N SER A 329 -51.48 10.50 -16.74
CA SER A 329 -51.97 9.82 -17.94
C SER A 329 -53.20 8.95 -17.65
N GLY A 330 -53.18 8.18 -16.56
CA GLY A 330 -54.29 7.28 -16.18
C GLY A 330 -55.59 8.04 -15.90
N HIS A 331 -55.53 9.19 -15.20
CA HIS A 331 -56.74 9.99 -14.92
C HIS A 331 -57.32 10.66 -16.18
N TYR A 332 -56.48 11.06 -17.13
CA TYR A 332 -56.94 11.74 -18.35
C TYR A 332 -57.33 10.78 -19.48
N TYR A 333 -56.69 9.62 -19.57
CA TYR A 333 -56.78 8.72 -20.73
C TYR A 333 -57.30 7.31 -20.42
N GLY A 334 -57.51 6.99 -19.13
CA GLY A 334 -58.01 5.68 -18.67
C GLY A 334 -56.90 4.68 -18.33
N TYR A 335 -57.21 3.72 -17.44
CA TYR A 335 -56.26 2.73 -16.90
C TYR A 335 -56.79 1.28 -16.81
N GLU A 336 -58.09 1.03 -17.04
CA GLU A 336 -58.70 -0.30 -16.80
C GLU A 336 -59.03 -1.08 -18.09
N VAL A 337 -59.12 -0.41 -19.23
CA VAL A 337 -59.59 -1.03 -20.49
C VAL A 337 -58.69 -0.63 -21.64
N LYS A 338 -58.36 -1.60 -22.50
CA LYS A 338 -57.61 -1.38 -23.75
C LYS A 338 -58.38 -0.41 -24.67
N THR A 339 -57.98 0.85 -24.66
CA THR A 339 -58.46 1.92 -25.54
C THR A 339 -57.30 2.45 -26.38
N GLU A 340 -57.57 3.16 -27.47
CA GLU A 340 -56.50 3.77 -28.30
C GLU A 340 -55.59 4.73 -27.51
N VAL A 341 -56.07 5.26 -26.37
CA VAL A 341 -55.37 6.24 -25.53
C VAL A 341 -54.71 5.61 -24.30
N PHE A 342 -54.99 4.33 -24.00
CA PHE A 342 -54.37 3.57 -22.90
C PHE A 342 -52.85 3.41 -23.08
N VAL A 343 -52.35 3.46 -24.33
CA VAL A 343 -50.93 3.42 -24.68
C VAL A 343 -50.10 4.45 -23.91
N PHE A 344 -50.66 5.63 -23.59
CA PHE A 344 -49.93 6.65 -22.83
C PHE A 344 -49.71 6.23 -21.37
N PHE A 345 -50.71 5.65 -20.71
CA PHE A 345 -50.56 5.12 -19.35
C PHE A 345 -49.57 3.96 -19.35
N PHE A 346 -49.74 3.03 -20.30
CA PHE A 346 -48.84 1.91 -20.49
C PHE A 346 -47.38 2.35 -20.68
N MET A 347 -47.11 3.32 -21.54
CA MET A 347 -45.75 3.82 -21.81
C MET A 347 -45.06 4.35 -20.53
N PHE A 348 -45.78 5.09 -19.69
CA PHE A 348 -45.21 5.57 -18.42
C PHE A 348 -44.91 4.42 -17.44
N THR A 349 -45.79 3.41 -17.37
CA THR A 349 -45.58 2.21 -16.53
C THR A 349 -44.39 1.38 -17.04
N VAL A 350 -44.28 1.20 -18.36
CA VAL A 350 -43.14 0.53 -19.02
C VAL A 350 -41.83 1.28 -18.75
N CYS A 351 -41.81 2.61 -18.88
CA CYS A 351 -40.64 3.40 -18.54
C CYS A 351 -40.29 3.32 -17.05
N ALA A 352 -41.28 3.37 -16.16
CA ALA A 352 -41.08 3.22 -14.72
C ALA A 352 -40.41 1.87 -14.40
N LYS A 353 -40.91 0.76 -14.96
CA LYS A 353 -40.30 -0.57 -14.83
C LYS A 353 -38.89 -0.62 -15.42
N ALA A 354 -38.69 -0.11 -16.63
CA ALA A 354 -37.39 -0.15 -17.31
C ALA A 354 -36.30 0.58 -16.52
N PHE A 355 -36.57 1.80 -16.05
CA PHE A 355 -35.61 2.57 -15.26
C PHE A 355 -35.44 1.99 -13.86
N THR A 356 -36.49 1.48 -13.22
CA THR A 356 -36.38 0.85 -11.89
C THR A 356 -35.49 -0.38 -11.96
N ALA A 357 -35.73 -1.28 -12.92
CA ALA A 357 -34.93 -2.49 -13.08
C ALA A 357 -33.47 -2.17 -13.46
N SER A 358 -33.25 -1.30 -14.44
CA SER A 358 -31.90 -0.98 -14.91
C SER A 358 -31.08 -0.19 -13.89
N LEU A 359 -31.64 0.83 -13.22
CA LEU A 359 -30.90 1.61 -12.22
C LEU A 359 -30.65 0.82 -10.93
N LYS A 360 -31.57 -0.06 -10.54
CA LYS A 360 -31.39 -0.89 -9.36
C LYS A 360 -30.21 -1.85 -9.53
N ASP A 361 -30.13 -2.49 -10.69
CA ASP A 361 -29.07 -3.43 -11.05
C ASP A 361 -27.73 -2.71 -11.28
N ALA A 362 -27.73 -1.68 -12.13
CA ALA A 362 -26.50 -1.02 -12.58
C ALA A 362 -25.90 0.02 -11.61
N LEU A 363 -26.68 0.55 -10.65
CA LEU A 363 -26.25 1.68 -9.81
C LEU A 363 -26.56 1.45 -8.32
N GLU A 364 -27.81 1.16 -7.96
CA GLU A 364 -28.20 1.05 -6.54
C GLU A 364 -27.53 -0.14 -5.84
N SER A 365 -27.59 -1.34 -6.43
CA SER A 365 -27.02 -2.56 -5.85
C SER A 365 -25.50 -2.46 -5.64
N PRO A 366 -24.69 -2.02 -6.64
CA PRO A 366 -23.26 -1.74 -6.44
C PRO A 366 -23.00 -0.69 -5.35
N ALA A 367 -23.73 0.44 -5.36
CA ALA A 367 -23.56 1.49 -4.36
C ALA A 367 -23.92 1.03 -2.95
N PHE A 368 -24.98 0.22 -2.80
CA PHE A 368 -25.41 -0.33 -1.52
C PHE A 368 -24.35 -1.25 -0.90
N LYS A 369 -23.60 -2.01 -1.71
CA LYS A 369 -22.52 -2.88 -1.21
C LYS A 369 -21.41 -2.13 -0.48
N LEU A 370 -21.13 -0.88 -0.86
CA LEU A 370 -20.11 -0.04 -0.21
C LEU A 370 -20.51 0.36 1.23
N PHE A 371 -21.80 0.31 1.57
CA PHE A 371 -22.27 0.54 2.95
C PHE A 371 -21.91 -0.60 3.91
N PHE A 372 -21.44 -1.76 3.44
CA PHE A 372 -20.93 -2.81 4.32
C PHE A 372 -19.46 -2.58 4.75
N LEU A 373 -18.73 -1.67 4.11
CA LEU A 373 -17.31 -1.44 4.35
C LEU A 373 -16.95 -1.04 5.79
N PRO A 374 -17.71 -0.16 6.49
CA PRO A 374 -17.40 0.21 7.87
C PRO A 374 -17.58 -0.91 8.90
N ILE A 375 -18.18 -2.03 8.49
CA ILE A 375 -18.48 -3.18 9.34
C ILE A 375 -17.24 -4.06 9.42
N ASP A 376 -16.95 -4.54 10.63
CA ASP A 376 -15.85 -5.47 10.91
C ASP A 376 -15.91 -6.69 9.99
N VAL A 377 -14.78 -7.01 9.36
CA VAL A 377 -14.58 -8.12 8.42
C VAL A 377 -15.09 -9.45 8.99
N LYS A 378 -15.01 -9.64 10.32
CA LYS A 378 -15.45 -10.86 11.02
C LYS A 378 -16.94 -11.15 10.91
N ILE A 379 -17.76 -10.11 10.82
CA ILE A 379 -19.23 -10.21 10.78
C ILE A 379 -19.83 -9.70 9.46
N ARG A 380 -19.03 -8.99 8.64
CA ARG A 380 -19.46 -8.38 7.38
C ARG A 380 -20.14 -9.37 6.43
N PHE A 381 -19.54 -10.54 6.21
CA PHE A 381 -20.09 -11.55 5.29
C PHE A 381 -21.43 -12.14 5.77
N ASP A 382 -21.57 -12.42 7.07
CA ASP A 382 -22.83 -12.92 7.65
C ASP A 382 -23.93 -11.86 7.56
N ILE A 383 -23.57 -10.58 7.78
CA ILE A 383 -24.48 -9.44 7.63
C ILE A 383 -24.92 -9.26 6.17
N GLN A 384 -23.99 -9.27 5.21
CA GLN A 384 -24.29 -9.18 3.78
C GLN A 384 -25.27 -10.28 3.33
N THR A 385 -24.96 -11.53 3.68
CA THR A 385 -25.81 -12.68 3.29
C THR A 385 -27.23 -12.57 3.86
N ARG A 386 -27.38 -12.04 5.08
CA ARG A 386 -28.71 -11.86 5.70
C ARG A 386 -29.47 -10.67 5.13
N ILE A 387 -28.80 -9.54 4.91
CA ILE A 387 -29.45 -8.33 4.38
C ILE A 387 -29.79 -8.51 2.90
N GLU A 388 -28.85 -8.91 2.06
CA GLU A 388 -29.09 -9.07 0.61
C GLU A 388 -29.94 -10.31 0.28
N GLY A 389 -29.84 -11.37 1.08
CA GLY A 389 -30.66 -12.57 0.90
C GLY A 389 -32.02 -12.45 1.60
N VAL A 390 -32.02 -12.61 2.92
CA VAL A 390 -33.26 -12.78 3.69
C VAL A 390 -34.08 -11.50 3.76
N VAL A 391 -33.47 -10.34 4.02
CA VAL A 391 -34.23 -9.07 4.11
C VAL A 391 -34.80 -8.68 2.75
N ASN A 392 -34.10 -8.95 1.65
CA ASN A 392 -34.61 -8.74 0.30
C ASN A 392 -35.86 -9.58 0.01
N GLU A 393 -35.82 -10.89 0.31
CA GLU A 393 -36.98 -11.76 0.12
C GLU A 393 -38.14 -11.45 1.10
N MET A 394 -37.83 -11.01 2.33
CA MET A 394 -38.83 -10.48 3.24
C MET A 394 -39.53 -9.24 2.69
N ALA A 395 -38.81 -8.37 1.98
CA ALA A 395 -39.41 -7.22 1.33
C ALA A 395 -40.43 -7.64 0.26
N THR A 396 -40.10 -8.65 -0.55
CA THR A 396 -41.02 -9.25 -1.53
C THR A 396 -42.25 -9.84 -0.86
N LEU A 397 -42.05 -10.61 0.22
CA LEU A 397 -43.16 -11.21 0.99
C LEU A 397 -44.08 -10.14 1.59
N ILE A 398 -43.50 -9.09 2.18
CA ILE A 398 -44.25 -7.96 2.77
C ILE A 398 -44.99 -7.20 1.68
N ALA A 399 -44.35 -6.94 0.54
CA ALA A 399 -44.97 -6.27 -0.60
C ALA A 399 -46.17 -7.07 -1.12
N GLY A 400 -46.02 -8.38 -1.35
CA GLY A 400 -47.12 -9.26 -1.74
C GLY A 400 -48.26 -9.30 -0.71
N ALA A 401 -47.93 -9.36 0.59
CA ALA A 401 -48.93 -9.31 1.65
C ALA A 401 -49.71 -7.99 1.68
N ILE A 402 -49.03 -6.86 1.43
CA ILE A 402 -49.66 -5.54 1.33
C ILE A 402 -50.50 -5.47 0.05
N GLN A 403 -50.03 -6.00 -1.08
CA GLN A 403 -50.81 -6.08 -2.32
C GLN A 403 -52.11 -6.86 -2.11
N ILE A 404 -52.06 -8.05 -1.49
CA ILE A 404 -53.27 -8.81 -1.13
C ILE A 404 -54.19 -7.99 -0.22
N ALA A 405 -53.64 -7.35 0.82
CA ALA A 405 -54.44 -6.56 1.76
C ALA A 405 -55.12 -5.35 1.09
N LEU A 406 -54.44 -4.72 0.13
CA LEU A 406 -54.98 -3.61 -0.66
C LEU A 406 -55.99 -4.10 -1.71
N GLY A 407 -55.73 -5.21 -2.39
CA GLY A 407 -56.63 -5.82 -3.37
C GLY A 407 -57.95 -6.33 -2.79
N LEU A 408 -57.99 -6.67 -1.50
CA LEU A 408 -59.25 -6.98 -0.79
C LEU A 408 -60.19 -5.77 -0.64
N LEU A 409 -59.68 -4.55 -0.82
CA LEU A 409 -60.48 -3.33 -0.74
C LEU A 409 -61.14 -3.06 -2.09
N VAL A 410 -62.47 -3.16 -2.16
CA VAL A 410 -63.27 -3.01 -3.40
C VAL A 410 -63.06 -1.67 -4.13
N PHE A 411 -62.54 -0.64 -3.46
CA PHE A 411 -62.25 0.68 -4.05
C PHE A 411 -60.80 0.83 -4.55
N PHE A 412 -59.96 -0.20 -4.40
CA PHE A 412 -58.54 -0.13 -4.71
C PHE A 412 -58.25 -0.69 -6.10
N GLU A 413 -58.25 0.21 -7.09
CA GLU A 413 -57.97 -0.10 -8.50
C GLU A 413 -56.48 0.08 -8.86
N LEU A 414 -56.07 -0.34 -10.07
CA LEU A 414 -54.69 -0.31 -10.57
C LEU A 414 -53.97 1.05 -10.33
N ILE A 415 -54.67 2.16 -10.52
CA ILE A 415 -54.09 3.51 -10.36
C ILE A 415 -53.67 3.82 -8.91
N HIS A 416 -54.30 3.18 -7.92
CA HIS A 416 -53.98 3.35 -6.49
C HIS A 416 -52.63 2.73 -6.13
N TYR A 417 -52.22 1.66 -6.83
CA TYR A 417 -50.88 1.10 -6.70
C TYR A 417 -49.80 2.12 -7.12
N SER A 418 -50.04 2.93 -8.16
CA SER A 418 -49.12 4.00 -8.57
C SER A 418 -48.95 5.08 -7.49
N TYR A 419 -50.03 5.46 -6.79
CA TYR A 419 -49.92 6.37 -5.64
C TYR A 419 -49.11 5.77 -4.49
N PHE A 420 -49.26 4.46 -4.25
CA PHE A 420 -48.48 3.77 -3.22
C PHE A 420 -46.98 3.70 -3.59
N VAL A 421 -46.65 3.49 -4.87
CA VAL A 421 -45.28 3.56 -5.39
C VAL A 421 -44.64 4.92 -5.09
N LEU A 422 -45.36 6.04 -5.22
CA LEU A 422 -44.83 7.36 -4.85
C LEU A 422 -44.48 7.48 -3.36
N VAL A 423 -45.30 6.89 -2.48
CA VAL A 423 -45.05 6.86 -1.03
C VAL A 423 -43.79 6.04 -0.73
N LEU A 424 -43.65 4.87 -1.34
CA LEU A 424 -42.48 4.02 -1.19
C LEU A 424 -41.22 4.72 -1.71
N ALA A 425 -41.25 5.28 -2.92
CA ALA A 425 -40.11 5.98 -3.50
C ALA A 425 -39.70 7.22 -2.67
N GLY A 426 -40.67 7.98 -2.14
CA GLY A 426 -40.39 9.08 -1.21
C GLY A 426 -39.71 8.63 0.08
N MET A 427 -40.12 7.48 0.63
CA MET A 427 -39.46 6.85 1.78
C MET A 427 -38.04 6.38 1.44
N VAL A 428 -37.81 5.81 0.25
CA VAL A 428 -36.46 5.43 -0.20
C VAL A 428 -35.55 6.66 -0.23
N VAL A 429 -35.97 7.76 -0.85
CA VAL A 429 -35.19 9.02 -0.87
C VAL A 429 -34.86 9.50 0.55
N TYR A 430 -35.83 9.48 1.46
CA TYR A 430 -35.62 9.84 2.86
C TYR A 430 -34.60 8.93 3.57
N LEU A 431 -34.72 7.62 3.37
CA LEU A 431 -33.83 6.63 3.96
C LEU A 431 -32.42 6.72 3.39
N SER A 432 -32.24 6.97 2.08
CA SER A 432 -30.90 7.18 1.46
C SER A 432 -30.14 8.31 2.15
N GLY A 433 -30.81 9.43 2.45
CA GLY A 433 -30.20 10.55 3.15
C GLY A 433 -29.80 10.22 4.59
N LYS A 434 -30.66 9.51 5.33
CA LYS A 434 -30.37 9.07 6.71
C LYS A 434 -29.29 8.00 6.78
N LEU A 435 -29.32 7.04 5.87
CA LEU A 435 -28.36 5.95 5.80
C LEU A 435 -26.95 6.51 5.56
N PHE A 436 -26.80 7.46 4.64
CA PHE A 436 -25.51 8.11 4.40
C PHE A 436 -25.01 8.93 5.60
N ALA A 437 -25.89 9.63 6.31
CA ALA A 437 -25.50 10.34 7.53
C ALA A 437 -25.01 9.37 8.62
N GLN A 438 -25.71 8.26 8.81
CA GLN A 438 -25.31 7.23 9.78
C GLN A 438 -24.04 6.50 9.35
N TYR A 439 -23.86 6.23 8.06
CA TYR A 439 -22.64 5.65 7.49
C TYR A 439 -21.40 6.44 7.90
N LYS A 440 -21.42 7.78 7.74
CA LYS A 440 -20.31 8.64 8.17
C LYS A 440 -20.01 8.54 9.67
N ILE A 441 -21.05 8.41 10.50
CA ILE A 441 -20.90 8.26 11.95
C ILE A 441 -20.29 6.89 12.30
N THR A 442 -20.83 5.81 11.72
CA THR A 442 -20.35 4.45 11.95
C THR A 442 -18.90 4.31 11.49
N LEU A 443 -18.58 4.83 10.31
CA LEU A 443 -17.22 4.87 9.79
C LEU A 443 -16.29 5.56 10.78
N LYS A 444 -16.60 6.80 11.20
CA LYS A 444 -15.83 7.52 12.22
C LYS A 444 -15.68 6.72 13.53
N LYS A 445 -16.71 6.02 13.99
CA LYS A 445 -16.65 5.18 15.19
C LYS A 445 -15.71 3.98 15.00
N THR A 446 -15.78 3.31 13.86
CA THR A 446 -14.85 2.23 13.51
C THR A 446 -13.40 2.75 13.47
N LEU A 447 -13.18 3.97 12.98
CA LEU A 447 -11.88 4.65 13.07
C LEU A 447 -11.46 4.85 14.52
N GLU A 448 -12.33 5.38 15.38
CA GLU A 448 -12.03 5.59 16.81
C GLU A 448 -11.72 4.28 17.54
N GLU A 449 -12.41 3.18 17.21
CA GLU A 449 -12.14 1.85 17.77
C GLU A 449 -10.82 1.27 17.27
N GLN A 450 -10.49 1.39 15.98
CA GLN A 450 -9.18 0.99 15.44
C GLN A 450 -8.04 1.85 16.01
N LYS A 451 -8.25 3.16 16.12
CA LYS A 451 -7.36 4.13 16.79
C LYS A 451 -7.07 3.71 18.24
N SER A 452 -8.07 3.19 18.97
CA SER A 452 -7.86 2.70 20.34
C SER A 452 -7.01 1.44 20.44
N ARG A 453 -7.03 0.57 19.41
CA ARG A 453 -6.12 -0.59 19.34
C ARG A 453 -4.69 -0.15 19.02
N LEU A 454 -4.55 0.86 18.17
CA LEU A 454 -3.25 1.47 17.85
C LEU A 454 -2.65 2.27 19.02
N THR A 455 -3.45 2.75 19.98
CA THR A 455 -2.90 3.48 21.15
C THR A 455 -2.18 2.61 22.18
N ASP A 456 -2.38 1.29 22.17
CA ASP A 456 -1.67 0.36 23.07
C ASP A 456 -0.26 0.02 22.55
N GLU A 457 0.01 0.26 21.27
CA GLU A 457 1.37 0.31 20.71
C GLU A 457 1.82 1.78 20.68
N GLU A 458 2.87 2.11 21.43
CA GLU A 458 3.28 3.49 21.67
C GLU A 458 3.36 4.33 20.38
N THR A 459 2.57 5.39 20.33
CA THR A 459 2.54 6.45 19.28
C THR A 459 3.81 7.32 19.28
N LYS A 460 4.99 6.72 19.47
CA LYS A 460 6.29 7.38 19.36
C LYS A 460 6.96 6.97 18.07
N ASN A 461 6.79 7.84 17.06
CA ASN A 461 7.75 8.14 16.00
C ASN A 461 8.80 7.05 15.73
N GLU A 462 8.46 6.14 14.82
CA GLU A 462 9.25 4.94 14.49
C GLU A 462 10.54 5.23 13.70
N ASN A 463 10.71 6.44 13.15
CA ASN A 463 11.78 6.74 12.18
C ASN A 463 12.92 7.61 12.75
N ASN A 464 13.34 7.40 14.00
CA ASN A 464 14.57 8.04 14.53
C ASN A 464 15.65 6.97 14.73
N THR A 465 16.89 7.25 14.30
CA THR A 465 18.04 6.34 14.44
C THR A 465 18.22 5.86 15.88
N SER A 466 18.07 6.74 16.88
CA SER A 466 18.16 6.35 18.29
C SER A 466 16.95 5.54 18.76
N ALA A 467 15.75 5.81 18.25
CA ALA A 467 14.55 5.04 18.58
C ALA A 467 14.60 3.61 18.01
N VAL A 468 15.07 3.45 16.76
CA VAL A 468 15.27 2.13 16.15
C VAL A 468 16.29 1.32 16.94
N LEU A 469 17.43 1.92 17.32
CA LEU A 469 18.44 1.25 18.14
C LEU A 469 17.93 0.90 19.54
N ILE A 470 17.14 1.77 20.17
CA ILE A 470 16.50 1.49 21.46
C ILE A 470 15.52 0.32 21.33
N ARG A 471 14.69 0.29 20.27
CA ARG A 471 13.74 -0.79 20.00
C ARG A 471 14.44 -2.12 19.76
N GLU A 472 15.49 -2.13 18.96
CA GLU A 472 16.31 -3.32 18.71
C GLU A 472 17.01 -3.79 20.00
N ALA A 473 17.44 -2.86 20.86
CA ALA A 473 17.97 -3.16 22.18
C ALA A 473 16.93 -3.69 23.19
N ASP A 474 15.63 -3.64 22.86
CA ASP A 474 14.53 -4.17 23.68
C ASP A 474 13.97 -5.50 23.10
N ARG A 475 14.57 -6.05 22.03
CA ARG A 475 14.17 -7.35 21.45
C ARG A 475 14.48 -8.54 22.36
N LYS A 476 13.92 -9.69 22.00
CA LYS A 476 14.00 -10.94 22.79
C LYS A 476 15.31 -11.73 22.64
N ASP A 477 16.32 -11.19 21.97
CA ASP A 477 17.54 -11.90 21.58
C ASP A 477 18.80 -11.17 22.08
N PRO A 478 19.63 -11.78 22.95
CA PRO A 478 20.78 -11.13 23.56
C PRO A 478 21.86 -10.66 22.57
N GLU A 479 22.08 -11.36 21.47
CA GLU A 479 23.14 -10.98 20.51
C GLU A 479 22.72 -9.79 19.66
N LYS A 480 21.46 -9.78 19.20
CA LYS A 480 20.89 -8.64 18.48
C LYS A 480 20.89 -7.37 19.34
N ILE A 481 20.62 -7.51 20.64
CA ILE A 481 20.74 -6.40 21.59
C ILE A 481 22.18 -5.87 21.62
N ILE A 482 23.18 -6.75 21.73
CA ILE A 482 24.60 -6.34 21.80
C ILE A 482 25.04 -5.68 20.48
N ASN A 483 24.61 -6.18 19.33
CA ASN A 483 24.90 -5.58 18.02
C ASN A 483 24.29 -4.17 17.90
N ALA A 484 23.04 -3.98 18.31
CA ALA A 484 22.43 -2.65 18.37
C ALA A 484 23.20 -1.71 19.32
N LEU A 485 23.64 -2.21 20.47
CA LEU A 485 24.43 -1.43 21.45
C LEU A 485 25.81 -1.02 20.92
N ARG A 486 26.46 -1.85 20.10
CA ARG A 486 27.74 -1.50 19.45
C ARG A 486 27.58 -0.30 18.51
N ILE A 487 26.50 -0.26 17.73
CA ILE A 487 26.18 0.91 16.89
C ILE A 487 25.83 2.11 17.78
N PHE A 488 25.02 1.89 18.81
CA PHE A 488 24.57 2.95 19.72
C PHE A 488 25.72 3.64 20.46
N GLU A 489 26.76 2.89 20.86
CA GLU A 489 27.99 3.42 21.46
C GLU A 489 28.67 4.48 20.58
N LYS A 490 28.63 4.31 19.26
CA LYS A 490 29.33 5.16 18.28
C LYS A 490 28.44 6.31 17.79
N LEU A 491 27.14 6.09 17.65
CA LEU A 491 26.21 7.12 17.18
C LEU A 491 25.82 8.10 18.30
N GLU A 492 25.52 7.59 19.49
CA GLU A 492 25.00 8.37 20.63
C GLU A 492 25.76 8.08 21.93
N PRO A 493 27.05 8.41 22.02
CA PRO A 493 27.92 8.00 23.13
C PRO A 493 27.44 8.44 24.51
N ILE A 494 26.74 9.58 24.64
CA ILE A 494 26.23 10.04 25.95
C ILE A 494 24.94 9.29 26.32
N GLN A 495 24.01 9.13 25.37
CA GLN A 495 22.75 8.43 25.61
C GLN A 495 22.97 6.93 25.86
N PHE A 496 23.99 6.36 25.20
CA PHE A 496 24.48 5.01 25.43
C PHE A 496 24.79 4.76 26.90
N GLU A 497 25.52 5.67 27.58
CA GLU A 497 25.83 5.52 29.01
C GLU A 497 24.57 5.41 29.89
N PHE A 498 23.51 6.16 29.58
CA PHE A 498 22.24 6.06 30.30
C PHE A 498 21.52 4.74 30.03
N LYS A 499 21.45 4.29 28.77
CA LYS A 499 20.80 3.01 28.42
C LYS A 499 21.54 1.81 29.02
N LEU A 500 22.87 1.88 29.17
CA LEU A 500 23.63 0.85 29.87
C LEU A 500 23.17 0.66 31.32
N LEU A 501 22.80 1.74 32.01
CA LEU A 501 22.27 1.66 33.38
C LEU A 501 20.91 0.95 33.41
N ASP A 502 20.03 1.22 32.45
CA ASP A 502 18.73 0.54 32.33
C ASP A 502 18.92 -0.97 32.09
N LEU A 503 19.92 -1.33 31.27
CA LEU A 503 20.22 -2.72 30.91
C LEU A 503 20.87 -3.53 32.03
N LEU A 504 21.29 -2.92 33.14
CA LEU A 504 21.69 -3.66 34.35
C LEU A 504 20.55 -4.50 34.92
N ASN A 505 19.29 -4.20 34.58
CA ASN A 505 18.11 -4.97 34.95
C ASN A 505 17.62 -5.93 33.84
N SER A 506 18.41 -6.13 32.78
CA SER A 506 18.05 -7.03 31.68
C SER A 506 17.90 -8.47 32.15
N ARG A 507 16.94 -9.20 31.56
CA ARG A 507 16.73 -10.63 31.81
C ARG A 507 17.91 -11.51 31.37
N PHE A 508 18.77 -11.01 30.50
CA PHE A 508 19.88 -11.77 29.91
C PHE A 508 21.22 -11.49 30.62
N PRO A 509 21.89 -12.51 31.20
CA PRO A 509 23.19 -12.32 31.88
C PRO A 509 24.28 -11.75 30.96
N GLN A 510 24.36 -12.20 29.71
CA GLN A 510 25.35 -11.73 28.72
C GLN A 510 25.24 -10.20 28.49
N VAL A 511 24.01 -9.68 28.40
CA VAL A 511 23.75 -8.24 28.22
C VAL A 511 24.15 -7.45 29.48
N ARG A 512 23.84 -7.97 30.68
CA ARG A 512 24.27 -7.33 31.95
C ARG A 512 25.80 -7.29 32.07
N LYS A 513 26.49 -8.40 31.75
CA LYS A 513 27.96 -8.48 31.72
C LYS A 513 28.54 -7.43 30.77
N TYR A 514 28.01 -7.35 29.55
CA TYR A 514 28.42 -6.35 28.55
C TYR A 514 28.23 -4.93 29.09
N ALA A 515 27.10 -4.64 29.75
CA ALA A 515 26.82 -3.32 30.32
C ALA A 515 27.83 -2.93 31.42
N TYR A 516 28.15 -3.82 32.36
CA TYR A 516 29.17 -3.55 33.39
C TYR A 516 30.55 -3.27 32.78
N ILE A 517 30.97 -4.07 31.79
CA ILE A 517 32.26 -3.88 31.09
C ILE A 517 32.30 -2.51 30.40
N LYS A 518 31.22 -2.12 29.72
CA LYS A 518 31.17 -0.83 29.01
C LYS A 518 31.08 0.36 29.96
N LEU A 519 30.33 0.27 31.06
CA LEU A 519 30.31 1.30 32.11
C LEU A 519 31.71 1.53 32.72
N GLU A 520 32.45 0.45 32.95
CA GLU A 520 33.84 0.48 33.39
C GLU A 520 34.73 1.17 32.35
N GLN A 521 34.66 0.72 31.09
CA GLN A 521 35.46 1.26 29.99
C GLN A 521 35.16 2.72 29.68
N LYS A 522 33.93 3.21 29.90
CA LYS A 522 33.52 4.61 29.70
C LYS A 522 33.73 5.48 30.93
N LEU A 523 34.13 4.90 32.06
CA LEU A 523 34.42 5.58 33.32
C LEU A 523 33.23 6.40 33.85
N VAL A 524 32.03 5.81 33.85
CA VAL A 524 30.76 6.46 34.28
C VAL A 524 30.65 6.46 35.82
N TYR A 525 31.59 7.13 36.50
CA TYR A 525 31.65 7.16 37.97
C TYR A 525 30.52 7.97 38.60
N GLU A 526 29.89 8.88 37.84
CA GLU A 526 28.78 9.71 38.29
C GLU A 526 27.54 8.86 38.68
N ALA A 527 27.43 7.65 38.14
CA ALA A 527 26.33 6.70 38.39
C ALA A 527 26.70 5.60 39.41
N LEU A 528 27.83 5.70 40.11
CA LEU A 528 28.37 4.65 40.99
C LEU A 528 27.36 4.15 42.04
N GLU A 529 26.56 5.05 42.62
CA GLU A 529 25.54 4.67 43.62
C GLU A 529 24.40 3.82 43.02
N ILE A 530 24.03 4.07 41.75
CA ILE A 530 23.03 3.28 41.02
C ILE A 530 23.61 1.89 40.74
N ILE A 531 24.83 1.84 40.21
CA ILE A 531 25.55 0.59 39.88
C ILE A 531 25.71 -0.29 41.14
N LYS A 532 26.07 0.30 42.29
CA LYS A 532 26.17 -0.41 43.58
C LYS A 532 24.84 -0.96 44.08
N LYS A 533 23.73 -0.30 43.73
CA LYS A 533 22.39 -0.75 44.13
C LYS A 533 21.99 -1.98 43.33
N ASP A 534 22.17 -1.97 42.02
CA ASP A 534 21.78 -3.08 41.13
C ASP A 534 22.71 -4.30 41.29
N PHE A 535 23.98 -4.08 41.64
CA PHE A 535 24.91 -5.16 42.02
C PHE A 535 24.39 -6.04 43.17
N LYS A 536 23.64 -5.48 44.13
CA LYS A 536 23.11 -6.25 45.28
C LYS A 536 22.07 -7.30 44.88
N THR A 537 21.48 -7.15 43.70
CA THR A 537 20.47 -8.06 43.15
C THR A 537 21.05 -9.04 42.13
N GLU A 538 22.36 -8.98 41.84
CA GLU A 538 23.01 -9.85 40.85
C GLU A 538 23.28 -11.24 41.43
N GLY A 539 22.91 -12.28 40.67
CA GLY A 539 23.02 -13.68 41.09
C GLY A 539 23.92 -14.54 40.20
N ASP A 540 24.33 -14.04 39.04
CA ASP A 540 25.16 -14.75 38.07
C ASP A 540 26.66 -14.54 38.36
N GLU A 541 27.43 -15.62 38.48
CA GLU A 541 28.85 -15.56 38.89
C GLU A 541 29.73 -14.76 37.90
N GLU A 542 29.51 -14.89 36.59
CA GLU A 542 30.31 -14.17 35.59
C GLU A 542 29.98 -12.67 35.58
N VAL A 543 28.71 -12.33 35.79
CA VAL A 543 28.26 -10.93 35.87
C VAL A 543 28.76 -10.28 37.16
N VAL A 544 28.74 -10.99 38.29
CA VAL A 544 29.27 -10.52 39.57
C VAL A 544 30.76 -10.17 39.45
N ALA A 545 31.55 -10.99 38.75
CA ALA A 545 32.97 -10.70 38.52
C ALA A 545 33.17 -9.41 37.71
N ALA A 546 32.43 -9.23 36.61
CA ALA A 546 32.48 -8.01 35.81
C ALA A 546 32.00 -6.77 36.58
N ALA A 547 30.91 -6.90 37.36
CA ALA A 547 30.37 -5.83 38.18
C ALA A 547 31.33 -5.40 39.30
N THR A 548 32.01 -6.36 39.94
CA THR A 548 33.00 -6.08 40.99
C THR A 548 34.19 -5.28 40.43
N SER A 549 34.74 -5.72 39.29
CA SER A 549 35.80 -4.98 38.57
C SER A 549 35.36 -3.56 38.22
N CYS A 550 34.14 -3.42 37.70
CA CYS A 550 33.56 -2.13 37.34
C CYS A 550 33.48 -1.19 38.55
N ILE A 551 32.89 -1.65 39.66
CA ILE A 551 32.75 -0.85 40.89
C ILE A 551 34.12 -0.43 41.44
N GLU A 552 35.09 -1.33 41.51
CA GLU A 552 36.44 -0.99 42.01
C GLU A 552 37.12 0.11 41.18
N LYS A 553 37.02 0.05 39.84
CA LYS A 553 37.63 1.06 38.97
C LYS A 553 36.88 2.39 39.04
N LEU A 554 35.55 2.36 39.07
CA LEU A 554 34.75 3.58 39.20
C LEU A 554 34.92 4.25 40.57
N GLU A 555 35.09 3.48 41.66
CA GLU A 555 35.44 4.03 42.99
C GLU A 555 36.80 4.73 42.98
N LYS A 556 37.81 4.14 42.33
CA LYS A 556 39.13 4.78 42.20
C LYS A 556 39.04 6.09 41.42
N ALA A 557 38.25 6.13 40.35
CA ALA A 557 38.00 7.35 39.59
C ALA A 557 37.22 8.39 40.41
N ASP A 558 36.24 7.95 41.20
CA ASP A 558 35.44 8.83 42.07
C ASP A 558 36.27 9.43 43.23
N GLN A 559 37.24 8.70 43.76
CA GLN A 559 38.14 9.18 44.81
C GLN A 559 39.33 10.00 44.29
N PHE A 560 39.55 10.05 42.97
CA PHE A 560 40.68 10.77 42.38
C PHE A 560 40.56 12.29 42.59
N GLU A 561 41.56 12.90 43.25
CA GLU A 561 41.63 14.35 43.44
C GLU A 561 42.11 15.08 42.17
N VAL A 562 41.21 15.86 41.60
CA VAL A 562 41.46 16.72 40.43
C VAL A 562 42.17 17.99 40.89
N ASN A 563 43.48 18.07 40.66
CA ASN A 563 44.29 19.27 40.90
C ASN A 563 45.10 19.62 39.65
N ASP A 564 45.70 20.82 39.62
CA ASP A 564 46.40 21.32 38.43
C ASP A 564 47.58 20.44 38.00
N VAL A 565 48.27 19.80 38.96
CA VAL A 565 49.42 18.93 38.67
C VAL A 565 48.95 17.59 38.12
N SER A 566 47.99 16.94 38.79
CA SER A 566 47.49 15.62 38.41
C SER A 566 46.82 15.64 37.04
N ILE A 567 45.97 16.63 36.78
CA ILE A 567 45.31 16.79 35.47
C ILE A 567 46.29 17.14 34.37
N ARG A 568 47.25 18.05 34.62
CA ARG A 568 48.24 18.40 33.60
C ARG A 568 49.10 17.20 33.20
N GLN A 569 49.45 16.32 34.15
CA GLN A 569 50.17 15.08 33.86
C GLN A 569 49.37 14.16 32.93
N LEU A 570 48.07 13.99 33.18
CA LEU A 570 47.22 13.15 32.34
C LEU A 570 46.95 13.77 30.97
N VAL A 571 46.56 15.04 30.91
CA VAL A 571 46.20 15.78 29.69
C VAL A 571 47.38 15.91 28.72
N ARG A 572 48.61 15.98 29.24
CA ARG A 572 49.83 16.13 28.42
C ARG A 572 50.71 14.87 28.39
N SER A 573 50.16 13.71 28.78
CA SER A 573 50.86 12.43 28.67
C SER A 573 51.13 12.09 27.19
N THR A 574 52.23 11.39 26.93
CA THR A 574 52.53 10.83 25.61
C THR A 574 51.53 9.73 25.24
N GLU A 575 51.02 9.01 26.24
CA GLU A 575 50.07 7.92 26.06
C GLU A 575 48.65 8.43 25.85
N ALA A 576 48.00 7.99 24.77
CA ALA A 576 46.62 8.39 24.46
C ALA A 576 45.62 7.93 25.54
N LYS A 577 45.84 6.75 26.13
CA LYS A 577 44.98 6.20 27.20
C LYS A 577 44.93 7.10 28.43
N ASP A 578 46.06 7.69 28.82
CA ASP A 578 46.14 8.64 29.94
C ASP A 578 45.39 9.94 29.62
N ARG A 579 45.51 10.44 28.39
CA ARG A 579 44.79 11.66 27.96
C ARG A 579 43.28 11.43 27.91
N ILE A 580 42.81 10.26 27.46
CA ILE A 580 41.39 9.86 27.50
C ILE A 580 40.90 9.81 28.96
N TYR A 581 41.68 9.18 29.85
CA TYR A 581 41.35 9.12 31.27
C TYR A 581 41.28 10.53 31.89
N GLY A 582 42.26 11.38 31.58
CA GLY A 582 42.28 12.79 31.97
C GLY A 582 41.08 13.57 31.46
N ALA A 583 40.69 13.39 30.20
CA ALA A 583 39.50 14.01 29.63
C ALA A 583 38.24 13.69 30.45
N ARG A 584 38.01 12.41 30.77
CA ARG A 584 36.81 11.97 31.52
C ARG A 584 36.81 12.42 32.99
N LEU A 585 37.99 12.57 33.59
CA LEU A 585 38.11 13.11 34.95
C LEU A 585 37.80 14.61 35.03
N LEU A 586 37.97 15.36 33.92
CA LEU A 586 37.70 16.80 33.88
C LEU A 586 36.21 17.14 34.08
N ILE A 587 35.29 16.18 34.01
CA ILE A 587 33.87 16.40 34.33
C ILE A 587 33.69 16.91 35.77
N LYS A 588 34.55 16.47 36.71
CA LYS A 588 34.57 16.96 38.11
C LYS A 588 35.09 18.39 38.26
N ALA A 589 35.83 18.88 37.27
CA ALA A 589 36.57 20.11 37.34
C ALA A 589 35.65 21.32 37.08
N ARG A 590 35.08 21.90 38.16
CA ARG A 590 34.12 23.02 38.06
C ARG A 590 34.76 24.40 37.90
N GLU A 591 36.06 24.53 38.12
CA GLU A 591 36.77 25.81 38.04
C GLU A 591 37.15 26.18 36.60
N ASP A 592 37.00 27.47 36.24
CA ASP A 592 37.29 28.00 34.90
C ASP A 592 38.71 27.73 34.41
N LYS A 593 39.69 27.60 35.33
CA LYS A 593 41.08 27.31 35.00
C LYS A 593 41.25 25.97 34.26
N TYR A 594 40.35 25.01 34.49
CA TYR A 594 40.40 23.69 33.86
C TYR A 594 39.80 23.67 32.45
N LEU A 595 39.05 24.71 32.06
CA LEU A 595 38.48 24.85 30.72
C LEU A 595 39.57 24.86 29.64
N ALA A 596 40.73 25.45 29.94
CA ALA A 596 41.89 25.47 29.05
C ALA A 596 42.38 24.05 28.69
N TYR A 597 42.30 23.10 29.62
CA TYR A 597 42.69 21.71 29.36
C TYR A 597 41.68 20.98 28.46
N VAL A 598 40.38 21.23 28.63
CA VAL A 598 39.35 20.69 27.72
C VAL A 598 39.54 21.25 26.30
N LEU A 599 39.84 22.55 26.17
CA LEU A 599 40.14 23.18 24.88
C LEU A 599 41.41 22.61 24.21
N GLU A 600 42.43 22.27 25.00
CA GLU A 600 43.65 21.60 24.52
C GLU A 600 43.31 20.20 23.96
N LEU A 601 42.54 19.40 24.72
CA LEU A 601 42.13 18.06 24.30
C LEU A 601 41.13 18.04 23.13
N LEU A 602 40.29 19.06 22.99
CA LEU A 602 39.41 19.24 21.83
C LEU A 602 40.19 19.49 20.52
N ARG A 603 41.51 19.63 20.58
CA ARG A 603 42.42 19.77 19.43
C ARG A 603 43.52 18.69 19.43
N ASP A 604 43.35 17.60 20.20
CA ASP A 604 44.30 16.49 20.25
C ASP A 604 44.44 15.82 18.87
N ILE A 605 45.63 15.29 18.60
CA ILE A 605 45.93 14.57 17.35
C ILE A 605 45.27 13.19 17.31
N ASN A 606 45.03 12.58 18.47
CA ASN A 606 44.39 11.28 18.57
C ASN A 606 42.86 11.44 18.55
N PRO A 607 42.15 10.79 17.61
CA PRO A 607 40.70 10.91 17.49
C PRO A 607 39.92 10.52 18.75
N GLU A 608 40.31 9.42 19.41
CA GLU A 608 39.64 8.92 20.62
C GLU A 608 39.76 9.89 21.80
N VAL A 609 40.90 10.57 21.93
CA VAL A 609 41.10 11.63 22.95
C VAL A 609 40.16 12.80 22.68
N ARG A 610 40.06 13.22 21.42
CA ARG A 610 39.20 14.33 21.01
C ARG A 610 37.72 14.01 21.21
N ILE A 611 37.29 12.80 20.89
CA ILE A 611 35.92 12.29 21.15
C ILE A 611 35.62 12.31 22.65
N ALA A 612 36.54 11.80 23.48
CA ALA A 612 36.38 11.84 24.95
C ALA A 612 36.28 13.28 25.48
N ALA A 613 37.02 14.22 24.90
CA ALA A 613 36.93 15.65 25.23
C ALA A 613 35.61 16.29 24.79
N MET A 614 35.04 15.90 23.64
CA MET A 614 33.72 16.37 23.19
C MET A 614 32.59 15.90 24.10
N ILE A 615 32.61 14.61 24.47
CA ILE A 615 31.67 14.04 25.45
C ILE A 615 31.75 14.81 26.77
N THR A 616 32.98 15.04 27.25
CA THR A 616 33.25 15.83 28.44
C THR A 616 32.71 17.26 28.32
N ALA A 617 32.95 17.94 27.19
CA ALA A 617 32.44 19.29 26.94
C ALA A 617 30.90 19.36 27.00
N GLY A 618 30.21 18.36 26.45
CA GLY A 618 28.76 18.21 26.55
C GLY A 618 28.27 18.06 27.99
N LYS A 619 28.94 17.21 28.79
CA LYS A 619 28.60 16.98 30.21
C LYS A 619 28.87 18.18 31.13
N ILE A 620 29.94 18.95 30.89
CA ILE A 620 30.24 20.17 31.69
C ILE A 620 29.26 21.32 31.35
N ARG A 621 28.65 21.32 30.14
CA ARG A 621 27.62 22.28 29.69
C ARG A 621 28.07 23.75 29.75
N ARG A 622 29.30 24.03 29.34
CA ARG A 622 29.88 25.39 29.31
C ARG A 622 29.66 26.07 27.95
N PRO A 623 29.03 27.28 27.90
CA PRO A 623 28.74 27.99 26.65
C PRO A 623 29.95 28.23 25.74
N GLU A 624 31.14 28.39 26.34
CA GLU A 624 32.39 28.65 25.65
C GLU A 624 32.84 27.47 24.75
N LEU A 625 32.34 26.26 25.02
CA LEU A 625 32.71 25.04 24.29
C LEU A 625 31.78 24.74 23.10
N TRP A 626 30.53 25.21 23.13
CA TRP A 626 29.52 24.84 22.13
C TRP A 626 29.88 25.24 20.69
N PRO A 627 30.45 26.43 20.41
CA PRO A 627 30.87 26.78 19.04
C PRO A 627 31.87 25.78 18.45
N ILE A 628 32.77 25.25 19.29
CA ILE A 628 33.76 24.25 18.86
C ILE A 628 33.07 22.92 18.54
N LEU A 629 32.08 22.52 19.33
CA LEU A 629 31.28 21.31 19.03
C LEU A 629 30.56 21.48 17.68
N VAL A 630 29.93 22.64 17.44
CA VAL A 630 29.24 22.94 16.17
C VAL A 630 30.20 22.92 14.98
N GLU A 631 31.43 23.43 15.13
CA GLU A 631 32.44 23.39 14.06
C GLU A 631 32.88 21.97 13.68
N ASN A 632 32.67 20.97 14.54
CA ASN A 632 33.01 19.57 14.24
C ASN A 632 31.86 18.76 13.64
N LEU A 633 30.67 19.34 13.47
CA LEU A 633 29.51 18.63 12.91
C LEU A 633 29.71 18.17 11.45
N HIS A 634 30.61 18.79 10.68
CA HIS A 634 30.85 18.37 9.28
C HIS A 634 31.89 17.25 9.13
N LEU A 635 32.60 16.88 10.21
CA LEU A 635 33.71 15.91 10.15
C LEU A 635 33.20 14.52 10.56
N SER A 636 33.19 13.55 9.64
CA SER A 636 32.64 12.20 9.87
C SER A 636 33.15 11.53 11.14
N THR A 637 34.45 11.65 11.43
CA THR A 637 35.08 11.08 12.63
C THR A 637 34.53 11.64 13.95
N TYR A 638 34.07 12.90 13.98
CA TYR A 638 33.74 13.62 15.22
C TYR A 638 32.27 14.03 15.31
N ALA A 639 31.54 14.01 14.21
CA ALA A 639 30.23 14.60 14.12
C ALA A 639 29.21 13.95 15.06
N ASN A 640 29.25 12.62 15.22
CA ASN A 640 28.35 11.89 16.13
C ASN A 640 28.61 12.25 17.60
N ALA A 641 29.88 12.33 18.02
CA ALA A 641 30.25 12.75 19.37
C ALA A 641 29.85 14.22 19.64
N ALA A 642 30.04 15.10 18.66
CA ALA A 642 29.63 16.50 18.75
C ALA A 642 28.10 16.67 18.81
N MET A 643 27.35 15.90 18.00
CA MET A 643 25.88 15.84 18.05
C MET A 643 25.40 15.40 19.43
N SER A 644 25.87 14.24 19.91
CA SER A 644 25.45 13.69 21.21
C SER A 644 25.78 14.64 22.36
N ALA A 645 26.93 15.33 22.30
CA ALA A 645 27.31 16.37 23.27
C ALA A 645 26.38 17.59 23.25
N LEU A 646 26.03 18.10 22.07
CA LEU A 646 25.11 19.24 21.91
C LEU A 646 23.66 18.87 22.28
N GLU A 647 23.22 17.66 21.93
CA GLU A 647 21.91 17.12 22.28
C GLU A 647 21.77 17.00 23.81
N HIS A 648 22.80 16.51 24.49
CA HIS A 648 22.84 16.43 25.95
C HIS A 648 22.82 17.81 26.64
N VAL A 649 23.34 18.86 26.00
CA VAL A 649 23.23 20.24 26.51
C VAL A 649 21.77 20.73 26.45
N GLY A 650 21.02 20.32 25.42
CA GLY A 650 19.63 20.68 25.22
C GLY A 650 19.41 22.13 24.79
N GLU A 651 18.26 22.71 25.14
CA GLU A 651 17.81 24.03 24.65
C GLU A 651 18.82 25.18 24.89
N ALA A 652 19.69 25.06 25.92
CA ALA A 652 20.69 26.07 26.23
C ALA A 652 21.68 26.32 25.07
N ALA A 653 21.93 25.31 24.22
CA ALA A 653 22.82 25.42 23.08
C ALA A 653 22.20 26.15 21.88
N PHE A 654 20.87 26.37 21.85
CA PHE A 654 20.16 26.83 20.65
C PHE A 654 20.73 28.11 20.04
N HIS A 655 21.17 29.07 20.86
CA HIS A 655 21.79 30.29 20.34
C HIS A 655 23.07 29.99 19.53
N ALA A 656 23.94 29.10 20.02
CA ALA A 656 25.19 28.74 19.34
C ALA A 656 24.93 27.93 18.06
N ILE A 657 23.94 27.03 18.11
CA ILE A 657 23.50 26.19 16.99
C ILE A 657 22.88 27.05 15.88
N ASP A 658 21.92 27.90 16.23
CA ASP A 658 21.15 28.71 15.28
C ASP A 658 22.03 29.75 14.57
N THR A 659 22.90 30.44 15.33
CA THR A 659 23.85 31.42 14.76
C THR A 659 24.77 30.78 13.73
N SER A 660 25.10 29.50 13.91
CA SER A 660 26.00 28.77 13.02
C SER A 660 25.33 28.31 11.72
N PHE A 661 24.00 28.21 11.67
CA PHE A 661 23.27 27.79 10.47
C PHE A 661 23.49 28.74 9.30
N TYR A 662 23.49 30.06 9.56
CA TYR A 662 23.63 31.10 8.53
C TYR A 662 25.07 31.63 8.38
N LYS A 663 26.07 30.96 8.97
CA LYS A 663 27.48 31.37 8.87
C LYS A 663 27.95 31.30 7.40
N THR A 664 28.62 32.33 6.91
CA THR A 664 29.15 32.35 5.54
C THR A 664 30.14 31.21 5.32
N GLY A 665 29.96 30.45 4.24
CA GLY A 665 30.80 29.29 3.93
C GLY A 665 30.50 28.05 4.78
N GLN A 666 29.37 28.02 5.48
CA GLN A 666 28.97 26.86 6.27
C GLN A 666 28.73 25.63 5.38
N TYR A 667 29.16 24.46 5.85
CA TYR A 667 28.97 23.20 5.15
C TYR A 667 27.51 22.76 5.19
N GLN A 668 27.00 22.22 4.07
CA GLN A 668 25.64 21.70 4.00
C GLN A 668 25.40 20.55 5.00
N SER A 669 26.41 19.70 5.24
CA SER A 669 26.35 18.64 6.26
C SER A 669 26.14 19.20 7.67
N SER A 670 26.76 20.35 7.99
CA SER A 670 26.51 21.05 9.27
C SER A 670 25.09 21.61 9.34
N MET A 671 24.56 22.21 8.27
CA MET A 671 23.18 22.74 8.26
C MET A 671 22.15 21.61 8.45
N LEU A 672 22.36 20.45 7.81
CA LEU A 672 21.54 19.27 7.98
C LEU A 672 21.55 18.79 9.44
N ARG A 673 22.74 18.59 10.02
CA ARG A 673 22.89 18.17 11.42
C ARG A 673 22.36 19.19 12.42
N ILE A 674 22.48 20.49 12.15
CA ILE A 674 21.85 21.53 12.95
C ILE A 674 20.32 21.36 12.94
N SER A 675 19.73 21.07 11.77
CA SER A 675 18.28 20.85 11.65
C SER A 675 17.84 19.60 12.42
N GLN A 676 18.59 18.50 12.30
CA GLN A 676 18.39 17.27 13.09
C GLN A 676 18.46 17.55 14.59
N LEU A 677 19.47 18.30 15.03
CA LEU A 677 19.68 18.59 16.44
C LEU A 677 18.56 19.48 17.03
N LEU A 678 18.06 20.46 16.28
CA LEU A 678 16.89 21.24 16.67
C LEU A 678 15.64 20.36 16.79
N GLY A 679 15.45 19.41 15.87
CA GLY A 679 14.36 18.44 15.91
C GLY A 679 14.43 17.48 17.10
N ARG A 680 15.62 16.93 17.38
CA ARG A 680 15.85 15.97 18.47
C ARG A 680 15.77 16.60 19.85
N ILE A 681 16.38 17.77 20.06
CA ILE A 681 16.24 18.51 21.32
C ILE A 681 14.78 18.95 21.50
N GLY A 682 14.16 19.41 20.41
CA GLY A 682 12.74 19.69 20.36
C GLY A 682 12.31 20.88 21.24
N GLY A 683 11.11 20.78 21.80
CA GLY A 683 10.52 21.82 22.62
C GLY A 683 9.96 22.98 21.79
N ARG A 684 9.24 23.91 22.45
CA ARG A 684 8.58 25.03 21.75
C ARG A 684 9.57 25.92 21.01
N SER A 685 10.74 26.17 21.61
CA SER A 685 11.80 26.99 21.02
C SER A 685 12.43 26.31 19.79
N GLY A 686 12.66 24.98 19.86
CA GLY A 686 13.19 24.20 18.73
C GLY A 686 12.23 24.21 17.53
N VAL A 687 10.93 23.96 17.78
CA VAL A 687 9.87 24.03 16.77
C VAL A 687 9.81 25.40 16.10
N GLU A 688 9.91 26.49 16.87
CA GLU A 688 9.92 27.84 16.31
C GLU A 688 11.16 28.10 15.43
N LEU A 689 12.34 27.64 15.85
CA LEU A 689 13.59 27.78 15.10
C LEU A 689 13.60 26.97 13.79
N LEU A 690 13.00 25.78 13.82
CA LEU A 690 12.78 24.93 12.64
C LEU A 690 11.79 25.59 11.67
N TRP A 691 10.64 26.04 12.17
CA TRP A 691 9.62 26.68 11.34
C TRP A 691 10.17 27.91 10.58
N LYS A 692 11.00 28.73 11.25
CA LYS A 692 11.69 29.89 10.62
C LYS A 692 12.62 29.50 9.46
N LYS A 693 12.98 28.23 9.32
CA LYS A 693 13.88 27.69 8.28
C LYS A 693 13.17 26.88 7.20
N VAL A 694 11.84 26.68 7.28
CA VAL A 694 11.08 25.87 6.30
C VAL A 694 11.18 26.41 4.87
N GLU A 695 11.48 27.71 4.70
CA GLU A 695 11.67 28.33 3.39
C GLU A 695 13.10 28.28 2.87
N PHE A 696 13.98 27.48 3.48
CA PHE A 696 15.36 27.37 3.03
C PHE A 696 15.41 26.81 1.59
N PRO A 697 16.28 27.32 0.69
CA PRO A 697 16.24 26.93 -0.73
C PRO A 697 16.56 25.47 -1.04
N ASN A 698 17.24 24.77 -0.12
CA ASN A 698 17.65 23.38 -0.32
C ASN A 698 16.59 22.43 0.24
N LYS A 699 15.90 21.68 -0.63
CA LYS A 699 14.81 20.77 -0.24
C LYS A 699 15.28 19.66 0.70
N ARG A 700 16.53 19.19 0.64
CA ARG A 700 17.05 18.18 1.59
C ARG A 700 17.04 18.71 3.02
N ILE A 701 17.46 19.96 3.21
CA ILE A 701 17.41 20.61 4.53
C ILE A 701 15.96 20.87 4.95
N VAL A 702 15.09 21.31 4.02
CA VAL A 702 13.66 21.50 4.32
C VAL A 702 12.97 20.19 4.69
N SER A 703 13.29 19.09 4.01
CA SER A 703 12.76 17.75 4.31
C SER A 703 13.13 17.34 5.74
N GLU A 704 14.38 17.54 6.13
CA GLU A 704 14.84 17.28 7.50
C GLU A 704 14.15 18.21 8.53
N ILE A 705 13.96 19.48 8.19
CA ILE A 705 13.22 20.42 9.05
C ILE A 705 11.78 19.95 9.25
N LEU A 706 11.09 19.52 8.19
CA LEU A 706 9.73 19.01 8.24
C LEU A 706 9.65 17.70 9.04
N LEU A 707 10.61 16.79 8.86
CA LEU A 707 10.74 15.60 9.71
C LEU A 707 10.90 15.98 11.19
N GLY A 708 11.80 16.90 11.50
CA GLY A 708 12.00 17.43 12.85
C GLY A 708 10.72 18.06 13.45
N LEU A 709 9.95 18.80 12.64
CA LEU A 709 8.66 19.35 13.07
C LEU A 709 7.63 18.24 13.34
N SER A 710 7.54 17.25 12.44
CA SER A 710 6.68 16.07 12.60
C SER A 710 6.99 15.35 13.90
N TYR A 711 8.29 15.13 14.19
CA TYR A 711 8.72 14.45 15.42
C TYR A 711 8.29 15.16 16.70
N ASN A 712 8.14 16.48 16.66
CA ASN A 712 7.70 17.29 17.79
C ASN A 712 6.18 17.44 17.87
N GLY A 713 5.40 16.69 17.07
CA GLY A 713 3.94 16.77 17.06
C GLY A 713 3.44 18.13 16.59
N PHE A 714 4.13 18.75 15.63
CA PHE A 714 3.76 20.05 15.11
C PHE A 714 2.41 20.01 14.39
N GLU A 715 1.43 20.72 14.94
CA GLU A 715 0.15 20.99 14.29
C GLU A 715 0.18 22.36 13.63
N ALA A 716 0.06 22.38 12.30
CA ALA A 716 0.03 23.59 11.53
C ALA A 716 -1.36 24.22 11.53
N LYS A 717 -1.43 25.53 11.78
CA LYS A 717 -2.67 26.31 11.78
C LYS A 717 -2.61 27.46 10.77
N ASP A 718 -3.77 27.81 10.22
CA ASP A 718 -3.96 28.94 9.31
C ASP A 718 -2.92 29.00 8.17
N PHE A 719 -2.05 30.02 8.18
CA PHE A 719 -1.00 30.22 7.17
C PHE A 719 0.00 29.05 7.09
N GLN A 720 0.30 28.40 8.23
CA GLN A 720 1.21 27.25 8.25
C GLN A 720 0.58 26.07 7.51
N ALA A 721 -0.72 25.85 7.70
CA ALA A 721 -1.45 24.79 7.00
C ALA A 721 -1.52 25.04 5.49
N ALA A 722 -1.73 26.30 5.07
CA ALA A 722 -1.68 26.68 3.66
C ALA A 722 -0.31 26.39 3.02
N ARG A 723 0.78 26.64 3.76
CA ARG A 723 2.14 26.34 3.28
C ARG A 723 2.38 24.84 3.12
N ILE A 724 1.92 24.04 4.08
CA ILE A 724 2.02 22.58 4.02
C ILE A 724 1.21 22.02 2.85
N LYS A 725 0.01 22.56 2.57
CA LYS A 725 -0.78 22.17 1.40
C LYS A 725 -0.03 22.39 0.09
N ILE A 726 0.68 23.51 -0.06
CA ILE A 726 1.53 23.77 -1.24
C ILE A 726 2.63 22.71 -1.36
N SER A 727 3.24 22.30 -0.23
CA SER A 727 4.21 21.20 -0.24
C SER A 727 3.57 19.88 -0.69
N ILE A 728 2.38 19.53 -0.18
CA ILE A 728 1.64 18.33 -0.62
C ILE A 728 1.37 18.37 -2.12
N GLU A 729 0.91 19.51 -2.65
CA GLU A 729 0.67 19.68 -4.08
C GLU A 729 1.97 19.56 -4.90
N SER A 730 3.10 20.02 -4.37
CA SER A 730 4.40 19.82 -5.02
C SER A 730 4.77 18.35 -5.10
N GLU A 731 4.57 17.56 -4.04
CA GLU A 731 4.85 16.12 -4.05
C GLU A 731 3.92 15.38 -5.02
N ILE A 732 2.64 15.75 -5.08
CA ILE A 732 1.68 15.20 -6.06
C ILE A 732 2.10 15.55 -7.49
N SER A 733 2.55 16.79 -7.72
CA SER A 733 3.06 17.21 -9.02
C SER A 733 4.28 16.40 -9.44
N ASP A 734 5.14 16.04 -8.49
CA ASP A 734 6.34 15.23 -8.77
C ASP A 734 5.96 13.81 -9.19
N ILE A 735 5.01 13.17 -8.48
CA ILE A 735 4.45 11.86 -8.84
C ILE A 735 3.78 11.90 -10.23
N ALA A 736 3.00 12.94 -10.53
CA ALA A 736 2.34 13.07 -11.83
C ALA A 736 3.35 13.10 -12.99
N TRP A 737 4.46 13.81 -12.81
CA TRP A 737 5.55 13.85 -13.80
C TRP A 737 6.25 12.49 -13.92
N ASN A 738 6.53 11.83 -12.79
CA ASN A 738 7.18 10.52 -12.75
C ASN A 738 6.35 9.45 -13.47
N ILE A 739 5.03 9.44 -13.27
CA ILE A 739 4.10 8.58 -14.01
C ILE A 739 4.23 8.80 -15.52
N LYS A 740 4.23 10.06 -15.96
CA LYS A 740 4.34 10.39 -17.39
C LYS A 740 5.70 9.94 -17.96
N ALA A 741 6.80 10.19 -17.26
CA ALA A 741 8.13 9.75 -17.67
C ALA A 741 8.22 8.21 -17.77
N LEU A 742 7.67 7.47 -16.80
CA LEU A 742 7.69 6.01 -16.75
C LEU A 742 6.95 5.32 -17.92
N LEU A 743 5.96 6.00 -18.50
CA LEU A 743 5.27 5.53 -19.70
C LEU A 743 6.18 5.57 -20.94
N ASP A 744 7.08 6.54 -21.01
CA ASP A 744 7.91 6.82 -22.18
C ASP A 744 9.34 6.22 -22.09
N ILE A 745 9.75 5.70 -20.92
CA ILE A 745 11.04 4.99 -20.72
C ILE A 745 10.95 3.54 -21.23
N PRO A 746 11.85 3.07 -22.13
CA PRO A 746 11.93 1.67 -22.57
C PRO A 746 12.19 0.66 -21.45
N LYS A 747 11.96 -0.63 -21.70
CA LYS A 747 12.14 -1.73 -20.70
C LYS A 747 13.24 -2.73 -21.05
N GLU A 748 14.06 -2.43 -22.06
CA GLU A 748 15.01 -3.41 -22.62
C GLU A 748 16.42 -3.27 -22.02
N ASP A 749 16.91 -2.03 -21.84
CA ASP A 749 18.26 -1.78 -21.32
C ASP A 749 18.31 -1.86 -19.79
N PRO A 750 19.35 -2.47 -19.19
CA PRO A 750 19.51 -2.51 -17.74
C PRO A 750 19.51 -1.12 -17.08
N THR A 751 20.10 -0.12 -17.73
CA THR A 751 20.15 1.27 -17.21
C THR A 751 18.75 1.88 -17.23
N ASP A 752 17.96 1.61 -18.27
CA ASP A 752 16.58 2.09 -18.37
C ASP A 752 15.72 1.46 -17.25
N LEU A 753 15.93 0.18 -16.92
CA LEU A 753 15.31 -0.48 -15.76
C LEU A 753 15.70 0.19 -14.44
N MET A 754 16.98 0.54 -14.26
CA MET A 754 17.44 1.26 -13.06
C MET A 754 16.82 2.66 -12.95
N ILE A 755 16.63 3.37 -14.07
CA ILE A 755 15.91 4.66 -14.07
C ILE A 755 14.45 4.45 -13.64
N ARG A 756 13.79 3.40 -14.13
CA ARG A 756 12.40 3.08 -13.72
C ARG A 756 12.31 2.73 -12.23
N GLU A 757 13.25 1.94 -11.73
CA GLU A 757 13.36 1.63 -10.30
C GLU A 757 13.59 2.90 -9.47
N SER A 758 14.45 3.82 -9.93
CA SER A 758 14.70 5.08 -9.24
C SER A 758 13.46 5.98 -9.12
N PHE A 759 12.61 6.05 -10.16
CA PHE A 759 11.34 6.77 -10.06
C PHE A 759 10.35 6.10 -9.10
N ALA A 760 10.35 4.77 -8.99
CA ALA A 760 9.52 4.08 -8.02
C ALA A 760 9.98 4.34 -6.57
N GLU A 761 11.30 4.40 -6.35
CA GLU A 761 11.88 4.81 -5.07
C GLU A 761 11.51 6.27 -4.73
N GLU A 762 11.59 7.18 -5.72
CA GLU A 762 11.17 8.59 -5.57
C GLU A 762 9.68 8.70 -5.21
N ASP A 763 8.80 8.02 -5.95
CA ASP A 763 7.36 8.05 -5.69
C ASP A 763 7.05 7.54 -4.28
N GLN A 764 7.72 6.46 -3.83
CA GLN A 764 7.55 5.94 -2.47
C GLN A 764 7.92 6.98 -1.39
N LYS A 765 9.00 7.74 -1.63
CA LYS A 765 9.41 8.87 -0.78
C LYS A 765 8.39 10.00 -0.82
N ASN A 766 7.86 10.34 -2.00
CA ASN A 766 6.80 11.34 -2.15
C ASN A 766 5.52 10.92 -1.39
N TYR A 767 5.09 9.66 -1.46
CA TYR A 767 3.95 9.14 -0.68
C TYR A 767 4.17 9.30 0.82
N ASN A 768 5.34 8.89 1.32
CA ASN A 768 5.70 9.03 2.73
C ASN A 768 5.68 10.50 3.17
N ASN A 769 6.21 11.41 2.34
CA ASN A 769 6.16 12.85 2.60
C ASN A 769 4.72 13.37 2.64
N ILE A 770 3.85 12.94 1.71
CA ILE A 770 2.44 13.33 1.70
C ILE A 770 1.76 12.91 3.01
N PHE A 771 1.94 11.67 3.48
CA PHE A 771 1.36 11.23 4.76
C PHE A 771 1.91 12.02 5.94
N MET A 772 3.21 12.27 6.00
CA MET A 772 3.81 13.12 7.03
C MET A 772 3.18 14.52 7.04
N LEU A 773 3.06 15.15 5.88
CA LEU A 773 2.49 16.49 5.72
C LEU A 773 1.00 16.53 6.07
N LEU A 774 0.23 15.52 5.65
CA LEU A 774 -1.19 15.35 6.03
C LEU A 774 -1.33 15.24 7.55
N GLY A 775 -0.44 14.52 8.22
CA GLY A 775 -0.43 14.39 9.69
C GLY A 775 -0.15 15.71 10.43
N MET A 776 0.44 16.72 9.78
CA MET A 776 0.65 18.05 10.38
C MET A 776 -0.58 18.96 10.27
N ILE A 777 -1.51 18.69 9.35
CA ILE A 777 -2.70 19.53 9.09
C ILE A 777 -4.02 18.83 9.46
N TYR A 778 -4.02 17.51 9.56
CA TYR A 778 -5.15 16.67 9.96
C TYR A 778 -4.79 15.81 11.17
N ASP A 779 -5.76 15.09 11.74
CA ASP A 779 -5.51 14.18 12.88
C ASP A 779 -4.49 13.09 12.47
N PRO A 780 -3.32 13.00 13.14
CA PRO A 780 -2.25 12.09 12.74
C PRO A 780 -2.68 10.62 12.71
N GLN A 781 -3.58 10.20 13.58
CA GLN A 781 -4.00 8.80 13.67
C GLN A 781 -4.93 8.41 12.53
N ASN A 782 -5.80 9.32 12.07
CA ASN A 782 -6.58 9.09 10.86
C ASN A 782 -5.66 8.91 9.64
N VAL A 783 -4.58 9.70 9.56
CA VAL A 783 -3.62 9.62 8.46
C VAL A 783 -2.80 8.33 8.52
N ILE A 784 -2.39 7.88 9.71
CA ILE A 784 -1.73 6.58 9.89
C ILE A 784 -2.63 5.44 9.42
N LEU A 785 -3.91 5.46 9.80
CA LEU A 785 -4.84 4.42 9.40
C LEU A 785 -5.07 4.39 7.88
N VAL A 786 -5.17 5.56 7.24
CA VAL A 786 -5.18 5.67 5.76
C VAL A 786 -3.92 5.05 5.17
N ARG A 787 -2.74 5.40 5.70
CA ARG A 787 -1.45 4.85 5.24
C ARG A 787 -1.41 3.33 5.37
N GLU A 788 -1.81 2.78 6.52
CA GLU A 788 -1.84 1.32 6.75
C GLU A 788 -2.76 0.60 5.78
N ASN A 789 -3.97 1.11 5.56
CA ASN A 789 -4.93 0.50 4.63
C ASN A 789 -4.49 0.60 3.15
N ILE A 790 -3.72 1.63 2.79
CA ILE A 790 -3.11 1.73 1.45
C ILE A 790 -1.92 0.76 1.32
N LEU A 791 -1.08 0.66 2.36
CA LEU A 791 0.09 -0.23 2.38
C LEU A 791 -0.29 -1.71 2.43
N ASP A 792 -1.41 -2.07 3.05
CA ASP A 792 -2.00 -3.42 2.99
C ASP A 792 -2.24 -3.86 1.54
N GLY A 793 -2.46 -2.91 0.62
CA GLY A 793 -2.55 -3.16 -0.82
C GLY A 793 -3.81 -3.91 -1.25
N SER A 794 -4.71 -4.23 -0.31
CA SER A 794 -6.01 -4.80 -0.62
C SER A 794 -6.92 -3.73 -1.24
N THR A 795 -7.68 -4.10 -2.28
CA THR A 795 -8.62 -3.16 -2.92
C THR A 795 -9.62 -2.60 -1.93
N GLU A 796 -10.10 -3.42 -0.98
CA GLU A 796 -11.00 -2.96 0.09
C GLU A 796 -10.31 -1.96 1.02
N GLY A 797 -9.05 -2.21 1.40
CA GLY A 797 -8.23 -1.30 2.20
C GLY A 797 -8.01 0.03 1.49
N ILE A 798 -7.59 0.01 0.22
CA ILE A 798 -7.40 1.24 -0.58
C ILE A 798 -8.72 2.01 -0.72
N THR A 799 -9.82 1.33 -1.05
CA THR A 799 -11.14 1.98 -1.15
C THR A 799 -11.54 2.62 0.18
N PHE A 800 -11.34 1.89 1.29
CA PHE A 800 -11.58 2.41 2.63
C PHE A 800 -10.71 3.64 2.92
N ALA A 801 -9.44 3.61 2.54
CA ALA A 801 -8.51 4.72 2.71
C ALA A 801 -8.88 5.95 1.90
N VAL A 802 -9.31 5.77 0.64
CA VAL A 802 -9.82 6.84 -0.22
C VAL A 802 -11.10 7.45 0.35
N GLU A 803 -12.03 6.63 0.82
CA GLU A 803 -13.26 7.11 1.50
C GLU A 803 -12.95 7.84 2.81
N MET A 804 -11.96 7.37 3.58
CA MET A 804 -11.50 8.07 4.78
C MET A 804 -10.92 9.44 4.43
N LEU A 805 -10.06 9.53 3.42
CA LEU A 805 -9.52 10.78 2.93
C LEU A 805 -10.64 11.73 2.49
N ASP A 806 -11.66 11.25 1.78
CA ASP A 806 -12.79 12.07 1.35
C ASP A 806 -13.58 12.69 2.53
N ILE A 807 -13.53 12.09 3.72
CA ILE A 807 -14.25 12.59 4.90
C ILE A 807 -13.56 13.77 5.56
N PHE A 808 -12.23 13.73 5.72
CA PHE A 808 -11.50 14.75 6.49
C PHE A 808 -10.63 15.69 5.66
N VAL A 809 -10.31 15.34 4.41
CA VAL A 809 -9.57 16.22 3.51
C VAL A 809 -10.49 17.30 2.96
N GLU A 810 -10.01 18.52 2.86
CA GLU A 810 -10.76 19.65 2.30
C GLU A 810 -10.99 19.52 0.79
N GLU A 811 -12.13 20.02 0.30
CA GLU A 811 -12.58 19.92 -1.11
C GLU A 811 -11.56 20.39 -2.16
N GLU A 812 -10.69 21.35 -1.83
CA GLU A 812 -9.67 21.86 -2.75
C GLU A 812 -8.55 20.84 -3.02
N LEU A 813 -8.18 20.04 -2.02
CA LEU A 813 -7.08 19.08 -2.13
C LEU A 813 -7.53 17.71 -2.65
N LYS A 814 -8.80 17.33 -2.39
CA LYS A 814 -9.39 16.07 -2.83
C LYS A 814 -9.13 15.70 -4.30
N PRO A 815 -9.43 16.57 -5.30
CA PRO A 815 -9.31 16.17 -6.70
C PRO A 815 -7.86 15.97 -7.15
N LYS A 816 -6.89 16.49 -6.39
CA LYS A 816 -5.45 16.31 -6.63
C LYS A 816 -4.92 15.08 -5.90
N LEU A 817 -5.33 14.87 -4.64
CA LEU A 817 -4.80 13.82 -3.76
C LEU A 817 -5.42 12.44 -4.01
N LEU A 818 -6.75 12.37 -4.15
CA LEU A 818 -7.45 11.08 -4.29
C LEU A 818 -6.96 10.27 -5.51
N PRO A 819 -6.74 10.84 -6.71
CA PRO A 819 -6.23 10.06 -7.85
C PRO A 819 -4.88 9.38 -7.62
N VAL A 820 -4.04 9.97 -6.75
CA VAL A 820 -2.72 9.42 -6.40
C VAL A 820 -2.87 8.24 -5.44
N MET A 821 -3.83 8.32 -4.52
CA MET A 821 -4.07 7.31 -3.47
C MET A 821 -5.03 6.19 -3.92
N ASP A 822 -5.81 6.43 -4.96
CA ASP A 822 -6.80 5.50 -5.51
C ASP A 822 -6.17 4.46 -6.44
N GLU A 823 -6.84 3.32 -6.56
CA GLU A 823 -6.43 2.19 -7.40
C GLU A 823 -6.93 2.40 -8.84
N LEU A 824 -6.33 3.36 -9.52
CA LEU A 824 -6.57 3.71 -10.92
C LEU A 824 -5.51 3.09 -11.85
N SER A 825 -5.86 2.87 -13.13
CA SER A 825 -4.86 2.56 -14.15
C SER A 825 -3.88 3.73 -14.30
N VAL A 826 -2.67 3.45 -14.81
CA VAL A 826 -1.62 4.48 -14.98
C VAL A 826 -2.13 5.61 -15.88
N GLU A 827 -2.84 5.26 -16.95
CA GLU A 827 -3.41 6.20 -17.92
C GLU A 827 -4.53 7.03 -17.32
N GLU A 828 -5.42 6.42 -16.53
CA GLU A 828 -6.54 7.14 -15.90
C GLU A 828 -6.05 8.06 -14.77
N ARG A 829 -5.13 7.56 -13.94
CA ARG A 829 -4.47 8.36 -12.90
C ARG A 829 -3.83 9.59 -13.51
N LEU A 830 -3.05 9.40 -14.58
CA LEU A 830 -2.43 10.50 -15.29
C LEU A 830 -3.49 11.46 -15.82
N ALA A 831 -4.49 10.98 -16.57
CA ALA A 831 -5.55 11.82 -17.15
C ALA A 831 -6.28 12.70 -16.11
N ARG A 832 -6.53 12.18 -14.91
CA ARG A 832 -7.13 12.97 -13.81
C ARG A 832 -6.17 14.04 -13.31
N LEU A 833 -4.90 13.70 -13.12
CA LEU A 833 -3.86 14.61 -12.64
C LEU A 833 -3.48 15.70 -13.65
N LEU A 834 -3.53 15.42 -14.96
CA LEU A 834 -3.19 16.39 -16.02
C LEU A 834 -4.06 17.65 -16.00
N ASN A 835 -5.28 17.57 -15.46
CA ASN A 835 -6.15 18.74 -15.31
C ASN A 835 -5.57 19.79 -14.34
N TYR A 836 -4.71 19.37 -13.42
CA TYR A 836 -4.10 20.20 -12.38
C TYR A 836 -2.60 20.39 -12.59
N PHE A 837 -1.94 19.36 -13.11
CA PHE A 837 -0.50 19.30 -13.36
C PHE A 837 -0.27 18.90 -14.83
N PRO A 838 -0.48 19.84 -15.78
CA PRO A 838 -0.30 19.56 -17.19
C PRO A 838 1.15 19.09 -17.46
N PRO A 839 1.35 18.03 -18.25
CA PRO A 839 2.68 17.47 -18.46
C PRO A 839 3.46 18.32 -19.46
N GLU A 840 4.78 18.23 -19.40
CA GLU A 840 5.63 18.62 -20.52
C GLU A 840 5.54 17.51 -21.57
N ASP A 841 5.26 17.86 -22.84
CA ASP A 841 5.28 16.89 -23.94
C ASP A 841 6.73 16.51 -24.24
N PHE A 842 7.03 15.21 -24.28
CA PHE A 842 8.35 14.69 -24.67
C PHE A 842 8.33 14.31 -26.15
N GLU A 843 9.19 14.90 -26.97
CA GLU A 843 9.22 14.64 -28.41
C GLU A 843 9.86 13.28 -28.74
N SER A 844 10.77 12.80 -27.89
CA SER A 844 11.49 11.53 -28.06
C SER A 844 12.06 11.02 -26.72
N TYR A 845 12.56 9.78 -26.71
CA TYR A 845 13.27 9.27 -25.53
C TYR A 845 14.54 10.06 -25.20
N TYR A 846 15.24 10.55 -26.22
CA TYR A 846 16.40 11.44 -26.04
C TYR A 846 16.00 12.76 -25.37
N ASP A 847 14.89 13.36 -25.81
CA ASP A 847 14.34 14.57 -25.20
C ASP A 847 13.93 14.32 -23.74
N LEU A 848 13.26 13.21 -23.44
CA LEU A 848 12.94 12.83 -22.06
C LEU A 848 14.19 12.75 -21.17
N LEU A 849 15.27 12.12 -21.64
CA LEU A 849 16.52 12.06 -20.88
C LEU A 849 17.11 13.45 -20.62
N LEU A 850 17.03 14.38 -21.59
CA LEU A 850 17.43 15.77 -21.38
C LEU A 850 16.53 16.50 -20.37
N GLN A 851 15.20 16.27 -20.41
CA GLN A 851 14.27 16.83 -19.42
C GLN A 851 14.56 16.31 -18.01
N ILE A 852 14.86 15.01 -17.85
CA ILE A 852 15.30 14.43 -16.57
C ILE A 852 16.53 15.16 -16.03
N ILE A 853 17.52 15.42 -16.90
CA ILE A 853 18.78 16.09 -16.52
C ILE A 853 18.54 17.55 -16.10
N ASN A 854 17.65 18.24 -16.79
CA ASN A 854 17.36 19.66 -16.59
C ASN A 854 16.36 19.95 -15.47
N ARG A 855 15.56 18.96 -15.06
CA ARG A 855 14.58 19.12 -13.98
C ARG A 855 15.23 19.65 -12.70
N ASP A 856 14.51 20.46 -11.92
CA ASP A 856 15.06 21.06 -10.69
C ASP A 856 15.59 19.99 -9.72
N TYR A 857 16.76 20.22 -9.10
CA TYR A 857 17.36 19.38 -8.07
C TYR A 857 16.46 19.14 -6.85
N ASN A 858 15.52 20.03 -6.60
CA ASN A 858 14.53 19.87 -5.56
C ASN A 858 13.35 18.98 -5.99
N ARG A 859 13.28 18.48 -7.22
CA ARG A 859 12.12 17.72 -7.74
C ARG A 859 12.48 16.33 -8.27
N ILE A 860 13.76 16.00 -8.34
CA ILE A 860 14.25 14.72 -8.84
C ILE A 860 15.56 14.39 -8.15
N ASP A 861 15.78 13.12 -7.84
CA ASP A 861 16.96 12.71 -7.09
C ASP A 861 18.21 12.73 -7.98
N ARG A 862 19.37 12.97 -7.35
CA ARG A 862 20.65 13.04 -8.06
C ARG A 862 21.04 11.72 -8.72
N TYR A 863 20.56 10.60 -8.17
CA TYR A 863 20.78 9.27 -8.72
C TYR A 863 20.12 9.11 -10.09
N THR A 864 18.84 9.44 -10.20
CA THR A 864 18.04 9.41 -11.43
C THR A 864 18.68 10.27 -12.53
N LYS A 865 19.13 11.48 -12.18
CA LYS A 865 19.90 12.35 -13.10
C LYS A 865 21.22 11.73 -13.55
N ALA A 866 21.97 11.12 -12.65
CA ALA A 866 23.24 10.49 -12.97
C ALA A 866 23.05 9.29 -13.93
N LEU A 867 22.01 8.48 -13.70
CA LEU A 867 21.64 7.39 -14.60
C LEU A 867 21.23 7.92 -15.98
N ALA A 868 20.43 8.99 -16.06
CA ALA A 868 20.05 9.60 -17.33
C ALA A 868 21.27 10.14 -18.10
N LEU A 869 22.19 10.85 -17.43
CA LEU A 869 23.45 11.29 -18.02
C LEU A 869 24.29 10.12 -18.52
N TYR A 870 24.40 9.05 -17.75
CA TYR A 870 25.15 7.86 -18.12
C TYR A 870 24.52 7.15 -19.31
N ARG A 871 23.18 7.04 -19.33
CA ARG A 871 22.42 6.43 -20.42
C ARG A 871 22.59 7.19 -21.74
N LEU A 872 22.60 8.53 -21.70
CA LEU A 872 22.83 9.37 -22.88
C LEU A 872 24.13 9.02 -23.62
N ALA A 873 25.16 8.51 -22.94
CA ALA A 873 26.44 8.15 -23.56
C ALA A 873 26.33 6.97 -24.56
N THR A 874 25.20 6.27 -24.57
CA THR A 874 24.95 5.07 -25.37
C THR A 874 23.82 5.24 -26.40
N ILE A 875 23.14 6.39 -26.40
CA ILE A 875 22.07 6.71 -27.35
C ILE A 875 22.69 7.15 -28.68
N GLN A 876 22.28 6.52 -29.79
CA GLN A 876 22.90 6.77 -31.11
C GLN A 876 22.67 8.19 -31.66
N GLU A 877 21.54 8.81 -31.31
CA GLU A 877 21.13 10.14 -31.76
C GLU A 877 21.62 11.26 -30.83
N ALA A 878 22.36 10.93 -29.76
CA ALA A 878 22.78 11.90 -28.77
C ALA A 878 23.95 12.77 -29.26
N GLU A 879 23.81 14.08 -29.12
CA GLU A 879 24.86 15.06 -29.33
C GLU A 879 25.24 15.76 -28.02
N VAL A 880 26.38 16.45 -28.03
CA VAL A 880 26.82 17.29 -26.91
C VAL A 880 25.95 18.56 -26.86
N SER A 881 24.84 18.48 -26.13
CA SER A 881 23.91 19.59 -25.94
C SER A 881 24.42 20.66 -24.97
N ASN A 882 23.80 21.85 -25.00
CA ASN A 882 24.08 22.90 -24.03
C ASN A 882 23.75 22.47 -22.59
N ASP A 883 22.76 21.60 -22.41
CA ASP A 883 22.33 21.05 -21.12
C ASP A 883 23.41 20.14 -20.53
N LEU A 884 24.03 19.31 -21.37
CA LEU A 884 25.17 18.47 -20.98
C LEU A 884 26.39 19.33 -20.62
N ILE A 885 26.67 20.38 -21.40
CA ILE A 885 27.75 21.33 -21.12
C ILE A 885 27.51 22.08 -19.80
N ALA A 886 26.26 22.44 -19.48
CA ALA A 886 25.93 23.10 -18.22
C ALA A 886 26.25 22.22 -17.01
N ASN A 887 25.99 20.91 -17.10
CA ASN A 887 26.30 19.95 -16.04
C ASN A 887 27.80 19.70 -15.84
N LEU A 888 28.66 20.08 -16.77
CA LEU A 888 30.12 20.11 -16.55
C LEU A 888 30.54 21.08 -15.44
N PHE A 889 29.72 22.11 -15.16
CA PHE A 889 29.96 23.11 -14.11
C PHE A 889 29.14 22.85 -12.85
N ASN A 890 28.51 21.67 -12.74
CA ASN A 890 27.71 21.33 -11.59
C ASN A 890 28.56 21.29 -10.32
N PRO A 891 28.08 21.81 -9.16
CA PRO A 891 28.78 21.64 -7.89
C PRO A 891 28.87 20.17 -7.47
N ASP A 892 27.84 19.36 -7.75
CA ASP A 892 27.80 17.93 -7.44
C ASP A 892 28.84 17.17 -8.27
N ALA A 893 29.72 16.42 -7.60
CA ALA A 893 30.84 15.73 -8.22
C ALA A 893 30.40 14.54 -9.08
N LEU A 894 29.37 13.80 -8.66
CA LEU A 894 28.81 12.66 -9.40
C LEU A 894 28.28 13.16 -10.74
N LEU A 895 27.43 14.18 -10.74
CA LEU A 895 26.84 14.70 -11.98
C LEU A 895 27.87 15.34 -12.91
N ARG A 896 28.82 16.09 -12.33
CA ARG A 896 29.92 16.68 -13.10
C ARG A 896 30.80 15.63 -13.76
N GLN A 897 31.19 14.58 -13.04
CA GLN A 897 32.00 13.48 -13.58
C GLN A 897 31.23 12.71 -14.66
N THR A 898 29.97 12.37 -14.41
CA THR A 898 29.15 11.63 -15.38
C THR A 898 28.91 12.46 -16.63
N ALA A 899 28.61 13.76 -16.52
CA ALA A 899 28.46 14.64 -17.68
C ALA A 899 29.76 14.72 -18.50
N ALA A 900 30.91 14.86 -17.84
CA ALA A 900 32.22 14.88 -18.49
C ALA A 900 32.52 13.55 -19.22
N PHE A 901 32.18 12.42 -18.62
CA PHE A 901 32.31 11.09 -19.24
C PHE A 901 31.40 10.94 -20.45
N THR A 902 30.12 11.32 -20.32
CA THR A 902 29.15 11.29 -21.40
C THR A 902 29.60 12.17 -22.57
N MET A 903 30.08 13.39 -22.29
CA MET A 903 30.68 14.25 -23.32
C MET A 903 31.85 13.58 -24.04
N TYR A 904 32.77 12.97 -23.30
CA TYR A 904 33.93 12.30 -23.89
C TYR A 904 33.55 11.08 -24.75
N ARG A 905 32.49 10.36 -24.38
CA ARG A 905 31.94 9.24 -25.15
C ARG A 905 31.28 9.70 -26.45
N LEU A 906 30.54 10.81 -26.41
CA LEU A 906 29.85 11.38 -27.57
C LEU A 906 30.81 12.10 -28.52
N ASP A 907 31.61 13.03 -28.02
CA ASP A 907 32.59 13.82 -28.79
C ASP A 907 33.81 14.22 -27.93
N LYS A 908 34.95 13.60 -28.27
CA LYS A 908 36.24 13.83 -27.59
C LYS A 908 36.76 15.26 -27.77
N ASP A 909 36.52 15.89 -28.92
CA ASP A 909 36.98 17.25 -29.21
C ASP A 909 36.15 18.27 -28.43
N ALA A 910 34.83 18.06 -28.34
CA ALA A 910 33.95 18.86 -27.51
C ALA A 910 34.34 18.78 -26.02
N TYR A 911 34.64 17.58 -25.50
CA TYR A 911 35.16 17.40 -24.15
C TYR A 911 36.42 18.26 -23.92
N GLN A 912 37.40 18.19 -24.81
CA GLN A 912 38.65 18.97 -24.67
C GLN A 912 38.43 20.47 -24.80
N HIS A 913 37.46 20.90 -25.62
CA HIS A 913 37.11 22.30 -25.79
C HIS A 913 36.46 22.88 -24.53
N HIS A 914 35.44 22.22 -23.98
CA HIS A 914 34.64 22.74 -22.88
C HIS A 914 35.32 22.60 -21.51
N THR A 915 36.07 21.52 -21.26
CA THR A 915 36.79 21.33 -19.98
C THR A 915 37.87 22.38 -19.73
N LYS A 916 38.38 23.07 -20.77
CA LYS A 916 39.32 24.20 -20.62
C LYS A 916 38.75 25.36 -19.79
N ARG A 917 37.43 25.45 -19.68
CA ARG A 917 36.72 26.48 -18.88
C ARG A 917 36.66 26.13 -17.39
N LEU A 918 36.99 24.90 -17.01
CA LEU A 918 37.04 24.47 -15.60
C LEU A 918 38.31 24.96 -14.92
N GLN A 919 38.29 24.95 -13.58
CA GLN A 919 39.52 25.18 -12.82
C GLN A 919 40.57 24.12 -13.17
N PRO A 920 41.87 24.48 -13.24
CA PRO A 920 42.93 23.56 -13.67
C PRO A 920 42.98 22.25 -12.88
N ILE A 921 42.69 22.30 -11.57
CA ILE A 921 42.68 21.11 -10.71
C ILE A 921 41.52 20.18 -11.07
N MET A 922 40.32 20.73 -11.24
CA MET A 922 39.13 19.96 -11.63
C MET A 922 39.29 19.31 -13.00
N LYS A 923 39.84 20.05 -13.98
CA LYS A 923 40.13 19.48 -15.29
C LYS A 923 41.14 18.34 -15.19
N LYS A 924 42.22 18.51 -14.43
CA LYS A 924 43.24 17.48 -14.24
C LYS A 924 42.66 16.21 -13.63
N ASP A 925 41.78 16.35 -12.64
CA ASP A 925 41.13 15.21 -11.98
C ASP A 925 40.18 14.47 -12.93
N LEU A 926 39.39 15.22 -13.73
CA LEU A 926 38.53 14.64 -14.78
C LEU A 926 39.34 13.94 -15.88
N ASP A 927 40.38 14.59 -16.39
CA ASP A 927 41.25 14.01 -17.42
C ASP A 927 41.91 12.72 -16.92
N LYS A 928 42.35 12.69 -15.66
CA LYS A 928 42.92 11.50 -15.03
C LYS A 928 41.91 10.36 -14.90
N ALA A 929 40.63 10.67 -14.70
CA ALA A 929 39.58 9.67 -14.52
C ALA A 929 38.96 9.20 -15.84
N ILE A 930 38.95 10.03 -16.90
CA ILE A 930 38.17 9.78 -18.12
C ILE A 930 39.06 9.52 -19.34
N VAL A 931 40.16 10.26 -19.47
CA VAL A 931 40.97 10.26 -20.70
C VAL A 931 42.08 9.20 -20.58
N PRO A 932 42.16 8.25 -21.53
CA PRO A 932 43.26 7.29 -21.57
C PRO A 932 44.62 8.00 -21.69
N PRO A 933 45.69 7.45 -21.11
CA PRO A 933 47.00 8.07 -21.12
C PRO A 933 47.56 8.06 -22.56
N VAL A 934 48.06 9.22 -23.01
CA VAL A 934 48.60 9.39 -24.37
C VAL A 934 50.01 8.78 -24.50
N PHE A 935 50.76 8.70 -23.39
CA PHE A 935 52.07 8.09 -23.32
C PHE A 935 52.02 6.98 -22.26
N LYS A 936 52.27 5.73 -22.67
CA LYS A 936 52.47 4.59 -21.79
C LYS A 936 53.91 4.15 -21.98
N GLU A 937 54.78 4.34 -20.97
CA GLU A 937 56.13 3.78 -21.04
C GLU A 937 56.05 2.24 -20.99
N GLU A 938 56.93 1.53 -21.72
CA GLU A 938 57.02 0.07 -21.65
C GLU A 938 57.34 -0.35 -20.21
N GLY A 939 56.33 -0.83 -19.48
CA GLY A 939 56.45 -1.26 -18.08
C GLY A 939 55.61 -0.46 -17.08
N GLU A 940 54.95 0.64 -17.47
CA GLU A 940 54.02 1.36 -16.58
C GLU A 940 52.60 0.75 -16.60
N GLU A 941 52.17 0.21 -15.46
CA GLU A 941 50.78 -0.16 -15.20
C GLU A 941 49.95 1.10 -14.96
N TYR A 942 49.34 1.63 -16.03
CA TYR A 942 48.35 2.69 -15.91
C TYR A 942 46.98 2.11 -15.56
N HIS A 943 46.45 2.50 -14.40
CA HIS A 943 45.11 2.16 -13.94
C HIS A 943 44.18 3.38 -13.95
N GLN A 944 43.04 3.23 -14.61
CA GLN A 944 42.02 4.27 -14.69
C GLN A 944 41.04 4.07 -13.51
N ARG A 945 40.94 5.08 -12.65
CA ARG A 945 40.03 5.04 -11.50
C ARG A 945 38.58 4.95 -11.95
N LEU A 946 37.77 4.22 -11.20
CA LEU A 946 36.32 4.16 -11.40
C LEU A 946 35.71 5.55 -11.20
N LEU A 947 34.83 5.94 -12.11
CA LEU A 947 33.97 7.09 -11.95
C LEU A 947 32.97 6.85 -10.80
N LEU A 948 32.50 7.93 -10.18
CA LEU A 948 31.50 7.82 -9.12
C LEU A 948 30.24 7.05 -9.56
N ILE A 949 29.78 7.25 -10.80
CA ILE A 949 28.64 6.50 -11.35
C ILE A 949 28.95 5.01 -11.53
N GLU A 950 30.18 4.64 -11.92
CA GLU A 950 30.56 3.24 -12.07
C GLU A 950 30.64 2.53 -10.71
N ARG A 951 31.08 3.25 -9.67
CA ARG A 951 31.02 2.76 -8.28
C ARG A 951 29.58 2.54 -7.83
N VAL A 952 28.66 3.45 -8.15
CA VAL A 952 27.24 3.32 -7.85
C VAL A 952 26.64 2.09 -8.53
N LEU A 953 26.94 1.88 -9.82
CA LEU A 953 26.49 0.69 -10.56
C LEU A 953 27.04 -0.60 -9.93
N LEU A 954 28.33 -0.62 -9.58
CA LEU A 954 28.96 -1.77 -8.90
C LEU A 954 28.31 -2.06 -7.54
N LEU A 955 28.05 -1.03 -6.73
CA LEU A 955 27.37 -1.19 -5.43
C LEU A 955 25.96 -1.79 -5.59
N LYS A 956 25.22 -1.43 -6.64
CA LYS A 956 23.91 -2.03 -6.93
C LYS A 956 23.99 -3.50 -7.39
N GLU A 957 25.16 -3.98 -7.81
CA GLU A 957 25.42 -5.40 -8.09
C GLU A 957 25.70 -6.21 -6.81
N VAL A 958 26.21 -5.56 -5.74
CA VAL A 958 26.52 -6.21 -4.46
C VAL A 958 25.20 -6.66 -3.77
N PRO A 959 25.03 -7.96 -3.44
CA PRO A 959 23.78 -8.48 -2.87
C PRO A 959 23.29 -7.74 -1.62
N GLU A 960 24.21 -7.35 -0.76
CA GLU A 960 23.98 -6.65 0.51
C GLU A 960 23.46 -5.22 0.28
N PHE A 961 24.00 -4.52 -0.73
CA PHE A 961 23.64 -3.15 -1.05
C PHE A 961 22.49 -3.01 -2.07
N LYS A 962 22.12 -4.10 -2.75
CA LYS A 962 21.07 -4.10 -3.78
C LYS A 962 19.73 -3.51 -3.30
N LYS A 963 19.37 -3.73 -2.03
CA LYS A 963 18.13 -3.24 -1.42
C LYS A 963 18.21 -1.79 -0.92
N VAL A 964 19.40 -1.21 -0.83
CA VAL A 964 19.56 0.18 -0.37
C VAL A 964 19.06 1.10 -1.49
N PRO A 965 18.22 2.11 -1.18
CA PRO A 965 17.75 3.09 -2.16
C PRO A 965 18.89 3.70 -2.98
N GLY A 966 18.66 3.90 -4.27
CA GLY A 966 19.63 4.41 -5.22
C GLY A 966 20.20 5.77 -4.83
N GLU A 967 19.37 6.68 -4.32
CA GLU A 967 19.83 7.96 -3.76
C GLU A 967 20.87 7.72 -2.65
N LEU A 968 20.62 6.79 -1.73
CA LEU A 968 21.51 6.51 -0.61
C LEU A 968 22.82 5.84 -1.04
N ILE A 969 22.76 4.95 -2.04
CA ILE A 969 23.96 4.35 -2.65
C ILE A 969 24.93 5.40 -3.18
N THR A 970 24.42 6.51 -3.74
CA THR A 970 25.31 7.57 -4.23
C THR A 970 26.15 8.19 -3.12
N TYR A 971 25.62 8.31 -1.90
CA TYR A 971 26.40 8.84 -0.76
C TYR A 971 27.45 7.83 -0.30
N ILE A 972 27.14 6.53 -0.33
CA ILE A 972 28.14 5.48 -0.03
C ILE A 972 29.27 5.53 -1.06
N ALA A 973 28.95 5.64 -2.35
CA ALA A 973 29.94 5.66 -3.44
C ALA A 973 30.94 6.83 -3.38
N GLU A 974 30.53 7.96 -2.80
CA GLU A 974 31.37 9.15 -2.62
C GLU A 974 32.43 8.97 -1.52
N GLU A 975 32.13 8.18 -0.49
CA GLU A 975 33.04 7.94 0.63
C GLU A 975 34.04 6.80 0.33
N LEU A 976 33.80 5.99 -0.71
CA LEU A 976 34.69 4.88 -1.06
C LEU A 976 36.03 5.37 -1.62
N ASP A 977 37.12 4.87 -1.06
CA ASP A 977 38.45 5.00 -1.64
C ASP A 977 38.77 3.81 -2.54
N GLU A 978 39.55 4.03 -3.61
CA GLU A 978 39.97 2.96 -4.52
C GLU A 978 41.45 2.67 -4.34
N ILE A 979 41.78 1.41 -4.05
CA ILE A 979 43.15 0.93 -3.84
C ILE A 979 43.46 -0.24 -4.79
N ILE A 980 44.74 -0.37 -5.12
CA ILE A 980 45.27 -1.52 -5.85
C ILE A 980 46.26 -2.20 -4.94
N VAL A 981 46.13 -3.51 -4.82
CA VAL A 981 46.96 -4.35 -3.97
C VAL A 981 47.62 -5.44 -4.81
N PRO A 982 48.92 -5.73 -4.58
CA PRO A 982 49.61 -6.80 -5.28
C PRO A 982 49.12 -8.19 -4.82
N GLU A 983 49.53 -9.23 -5.54
CA GLU A 983 49.27 -10.63 -5.16
C GLU A 983 49.84 -10.96 -3.78
N GLY A 984 49.10 -11.75 -3.00
CA GLY A 984 49.52 -12.20 -1.67
C GLY A 984 49.40 -11.14 -0.58
N THR A 985 48.66 -10.06 -0.82
CA THR A 985 48.37 -9.04 0.20
C THR A 985 47.30 -9.57 1.15
N THR A 986 47.60 -9.57 2.45
CA THR A 986 46.61 -9.84 3.50
C THR A 986 45.73 -8.61 3.69
N LEU A 987 44.43 -8.75 3.42
CA LEU A 987 43.43 -7.69 3.62
C LEU A 987 42.84 -7.71 5.03
N VAL A 988 42.69 -8.92 5.56
CA VAL A 988 42.17 -9.22 6.90
C VAL A 988 43.04 -10.34 7.47
N ASP A 989 43.61 -10.13 8.65
CA ASP A 989 44.32 -11.14 9.42
C ASP A 989 43.48 -11.60 10.64
N SER A 990 43.76 -12.78 11.18
CA SER A 990 43.05 -13.31 12.36
C SER A 990 43.42 -12.60 13.65
N ASP A 991 44.49 -11.78 13.65
CA ASP A 991 44.84 -10.87 14.75
C ASP A 991 44.26 -9.45 14.56
N ASP A 992 43.68 -9.15 13.40
CA ASP A 992 43.07 -7.84 13.15
C ASP A 992 41.75 -7.70 13.93
N THR A 993 41.43 -6.46 14.28
CA THR A 993 40.19 -6.09 15.00
C THR A 993 39.35 -5.16 14.13
N GLY A 994 38.11 -4.87 14.53
CA GLY A 994 37.16 -4.01 13.78
C GLY A 994 37.52 -2.52 13.63
N VAL A 995 38.82 -2.23 13.54
CA VAL A 995 39.42 -0.99 13.03
C VAL A 995 39.65 -1.10 11.51
N ILE A 996 39.71 -2.32 10.96
CA ILE A 996 39.91 -2.50 9.52
C ILE A 996 38.66 -2.09 8.72
N PRO A 997 38.83 -1.53 7.51
CA PRO A 997 37.71 -1.17 6.65
C PRO A 997 37.10 -2.40 5.97
N ALA A 998 35.88 -2.23 5.46
CA ALA A 998 35.29 -3.21 4.55
C ALA A 998 35.81 -3.01 3.13
N TYR A 999 36.06 -4.10 2.41
CA TYR A 999 36.58 -4.11 1.05
C TYR A 999 35.56 -4.69 0.08
N ILE A 1000 35.40 -4.03 -1.07
CA ILE A 1000 34.57 -4.51 -2.18
C ILE A 1000 35.49 -4.79 -3.36
N VAL A 1001 35.44 -6.03 -3.87
CA VAL A 1001 36.28 -6.44 -4.99
C VAL A 1001 35.73 -5.86 -6.30
N VAL A 1002 36.53 -5.04 -6.99
CA VAL A 1002 36.20 -4.50 -8.32
C VAL A 1002 36.69 -5.44 -9.41
N ASP A 1003 37.96 -5.85 -9.28
CA ASP A 1003 38.66 -6.73 -10.21
C ASP A 1003 39.72 -7.54 -9.44
N GLY A 1004 39.97 -8.77 -9.90
CA GLY A 1004 40.77 -9.77 -9.18
C GLY A 1004 39.92 -10.68 -8.28
N THR A 1005 40.60 -11.52 -7.49
CA THR A 1005 39.95 -12.46 -6.57
C THR A 1005 40.62 -12.46 -5.19
N VAL A 1006 39.80 -12.58 -4.15
CA VAL A 1006 40.23 -12.67 -2.76
C VAL A 1006 39.84 -14.05 -2.23
N ASP A 1007 40.82 -14.79 -1.75
CA ASP A 1007 40.62 -16.09 -1.12
C ASP A 1007 40.47 -15.91 0.40
N VAL A 1008 39.44 -16.54 0.98
CA VAL A 1008 39.18 -16.53 2.43
C VAL A 1008 39.56 -17.89 3.02
N TYR A 1009 40.42 -17.87 4.04
CA TYR A 1009 40.94 -19.04 4.73
C TYR A 1009 40.51 -19.05 6.20
N GLN A 1010 40.03 -20.17 6.71
CA GLN A 1010 39.84 -20.43 8.14
C GLN A 1010 40.65 -21.68 8.52
N ASN A 1011 41.42 -21.62 9.61
CA ASN A 1011 42.27 -22.72 10.07
C ASN A 1011 43.17 -23.33 8.95
N ASP A 1012 43.81 -22.48 8.14
CA ASP A 1012 44.64 -22.85 6.98
C ASP A 1012 43.93 -23.59 5.83
N VAL A 1013 42.60 -23.66 5.86
CA VAL A 1013 41.77 -24.24 4.78
C VAL A 1013 41.06 -23.12 4.04
N LYS A 1014 41.12 -23.13 2.70
CA LYS A 1014 40.33 -22.19 1.89
C LYS A 1014 38.85 -22.55 2.00
N VAL A 1015 38.05 -21.64 2.56
CA VAL A 1015 36.62 -21.82 2.76
C VAL A 1015 35.83 -21.15 1.65
N GLU A 1016 36.28 -19.97 1.18
CA GLU A 1016 35.51 -19.17 0.22
C GLU A 1016 36.39 -18.39 -0.78
N GLU A 1017 35.79 -17.99 -1.90
CA GLU A 1017 36.40 -17.13 -2.91
C GLU A 1017 35.47 -15.95 -3.22
N ARG A 1018 36.00 -14.72 -3.10
CA ARG A 1018 35.30 -13.48 -3.37
C ARG A 1018 35.87 -12.86 -4.65
N SER A 1019 35.04 -12.78 -5.68
CA SER A 1019 35.38 -12.12 -6.96
C SER A 1019 34.62 -10.79 -7.07
N ARG A 1020 34.51 -10.22 -8.27
CA ARG A 1020 33.81 -8.94 -8.51
C ARG A 1020 32.49 -8.84 -7.75
N SER A 1021 32.28 -7.69 -7.10
CA SER A 1021 31.13 -7.39 -6.23
C SER A 1021 31.06 -8.22 -4.95
N GLY A 1022 32.13 -8.95 -4.62
CA GLY A 1022 32.29 -9.63 -3.33
C GLY A 1022 32.74 -8.67 -2.23
N LEU A 1023 32.15 -8.82 -1.05
CA LEU A 1023 32.44 -8.04 0.16
C LEU A 1023 33.34 -8.84 1.11
N VAL A 1024 34.29 -8.16 1.77
CA VAL A 1024 35.26 -8.74 2.71
C VAL A 1024 35.46 -7.78 3.89
N GLY A 1025 35.54 -8.29 5.13
CA GLY A 1025 35.85 -7.51 6.33
C GLY A 1025 34.66 -6.78 6.96
N HIS A 1026 33.45 -6.98 6.43
CA HIS A 1026 32.24 -6.29 6.87
C HIS A 1026 31.63 -6.83 8.17
N GLU A 1027 31.97 -8.07 8.53
CA GLU A 1027 31.36 -8.87 9.60
C GLU A 1027 31.74 -8.31 10.99
N ASN A 1028 33.01 -7.93 11.17
CA ASN A 1028 33.51 -7.38 12.43
C ASN A 1028 33.69 -5.85 12.40
N LEU A 1029 33.10 -5.12 11.45
CA LEU A 1029 33.22 -3.65 11.39
C LEU A 1029 32.72 -2.98 12.70
N LEU A 1030 31.79 -3.61 13.42
CA LEU A 1030 31.27 -3.15 14.71
C LEU A 1030 31.96 -3.75 15.94
N ASN A 1031 32.76 -4.80 15.75
CA ASN A 1031 33.26 -5.62 16.84
C ASN A 1031 34.73 -5.29 17.16
N ASP A 1032 35.08 -5.36 18.44
CA ASP A 1032 36.50 -5.28 18.86
C ASP A 1032 37.15 -6.67 18.91
N ASN A 1033 36.40 -7.72 18.54
CA ASN A 1033 36.93 -9.08 18.44
C ASN A 1033 37.82 -9.23 17.21
N ASN A 1034 38.69 -10.23 17.31
CA ASN A 1034 39.52 -10.71 16.23
C ASN A 1034 38.67 -11.36 15.12
N PHE A 1035 39.13 -11.26 13.87
CA PHE A 1035 38.59 -12.07 12.78
C PHE A 1035 38.97 -13.54 12.97
N ASP A 1036 38.08 -14.45 12.60
CA ASP A 1036 38.27 -15.90 12.62
C ASP A 1036 38.85 -16.44 11.30
N TYR A 1037 39.04 -15.56 10.31
CA TYR A 1037 39.54 -15.88 8.97
C TYR A 1037 40.68 -14.96 8.54
N ILE A 1038 41.41 -15.40 7.51
CA ILE A 1038 42.43 -14.62 6.80
C ILE A 1038 41.97 -14.42 5.35
N ALA A 1039 41.97 -13.17 4.87
CA ALA A 1039 41.63 -12.85 3.49
C ALA A 1039 42.88 -12.44 2.69
N LEU A 1040 43.21 -13.20 1.65
CA LEU A 1040 44.41 -13.02 0.84
C LEU A 1040 44.05 -12.73 -0.62
N THR A 1041 44.74 -11.77 -1.24
CA THR A 1041 44.55 -11.48 -2.66
C THR A 1041 45.23 -12.53 -3.54
N ARG A 1042 44.49 -13.03 -4.52
CA ARG A 1042 45.00 -13.91 -5.59
C ARG A 1042 45.18 -13.07 -6.85
N GLY A 1043 46.44 -12.85 -7.22
CA GLY A 1043 46.80 -11.87 -8.25
C GLY A 1043 46.68 -10.42 -7.78
N SER A 1044 46.96 -9.46 -8.67
CA SER A 1044 46.70 -8.05 -8.38
C SER A 1044 45.19 -7.80 -8.33
N CYS A 1045 44.72 -7.16 -7.26
CA CYS A 1045 43.30 -6.87 -7.06
C CYS A 1045 43.08 -5.36 -6.96
N THR A 1046 41.97 -4.89 -7.54
CA THR A 1046 41.45 -3.53 -7.36
C THR A 1046 40.27 -3.59 -6.39
N LEU A 1047 40.33 -2.80 -5.32
CA LEU A 1047 39.35 -2.83 -4.23
C LEU A 1047 38.80 -1.44 -3.96
N LEU A 1048 37.50 -1.36 -3.64
CA LEU A 1048 36.92 -0.19 -2.97
C LEU A 1048 36.95 -0.39 -1.47
N VAL A 1049 37.32 0.66 -0.74
CA VAL A 1049 37.53 0.64 0.71
C VAL A 1049 36.46 1.52 1.35
N LEU A 1050 35.66 0.92 2.24
CA LEU A 1050 34.67 1.63 3.06
C LEU A 1050 35.17 1.70 4.50
N ARG A 1051 35.51 2.89 4.98
CA ARG A 1051 35.96 3.05 6.37
C ARG A 1051 34.79 3.03 7.33
N LYS A 1052 35.04 2.52 8.53
CA LYS A 1052 34.06 2.43 9.62
C LYS A 1052 33.46 3.79 9.97
N GLU A 1053 34.29 4.82 10.09
CA GLU A 1053 33.84 6.17 10.49
C GLU A 1053 32.88 6.78 9.45
N GLU A 1054 33.13 6.53 8.16
CA GLU A 1054 32.27 7.00 7.07
C GLU A 1054 30.92 6.29 7.09
N LEU A 1055 30.91 4.97 7.30
CA LEU A 1055 29.68 4.22 7.45
C LEU A 1055 28.88 4.67 8.69
N MET A 1056 29.54 4.89 9.84
CA MET A 1056 28.89 5.42 11.05
C MET A 1056 28.29 6.81 10.82
N ASP A 1057 29.01 7.68 10.13
CA ASP A 1057 28.52 9.01 9.81
C ASP A 1057 27.31 8.94 8.87
N LEU A 1058 27.34 8.07 7.86
CA LEU A 1058 26.21 7.82 6.96
C LEU A 1058 24.99 7.25 7.69
N MET A 1059 25.17 6.24 8.53
CA MET A 1059 24.09 5.65 9.35
C MET A 1059 23.47 6.67 10.32
N SER A 1060 24.27 7.61 10.85
CA SER A 1060 23.75 8.69 11.70
C SER A 1060 22.86 9.68 10.94
N ARG A 1061 23.11 9.87 9.64
CA ARG A 1061 22.41 10.81 8.76
C ARG A 1061 21.18 10.19 8.10
N HIS A 1062 21.18 8.87 7.92
CA HIS A 1062 20.18 8.13 7.15
C HIS A 1062 19.78 6.85 7.89
N VAL A 1063 18.55 6.83 8.42
CA VAL A 1063 18.01 5.71 9.21
C VAL A 1063 17.94 4.44 8.37
N GLU A 1064 17.62 4.58 7.08
CA GLU A 1064 17.47 3.48 6.14
C GLU A 1064 18.79 2.74 5.88
N ILE A 1065 19.94 3.43 5.93
CA ILE A 1065 21.26 2.78 5.83
C ILE A 1065 21.53 1.96 7.09
N MET A 1066 21.14 2.46 8.26
CA MET A 1066 21.30 1.75 9.53
C MET A 1066 20.41 0.51 9.61
N GLU A 1067 19.15 0.61 9.17
CA GLU A 1067 18.25 -0.55 9.09
C GLU A 1067 18.76 -1.61 8.11
N ALA A 1068 19.22 -1.19 6.93
CA ALA A 1068 19.81 -2.11 5.95
C ALA A 1068 21.06 -2.80 6.51
N TYR A 1069 21.90 -2.07 7.26
CA TYR A 1069 23.10 -2.65 7.88
C TYR A 1069 22.79 -3.59 9.05
N LEU A 1070 21.79 -3.26 9.88
CA LEU A 1070 21.30 -4.17 10.92
C LEU A 1070 20.74 -5.47 10.32
N ASP A 1071 20.03 -5.40 9.20
CA ASP A 1071 19.54 -6.57 8.47
C ASP A 1071 20.68 -7.45 7.95
N ILE A 1072 21.77 -6.85 7.47
CA ILE A 1072 22.98 -7.57 7.05
C ILE A 1072 23.57 -8.33 8.25
N LEU A 1073 23.82 -7.64 9.37
CA LEU A 1073 24.39 -8.24 10.58
C LEU A 1073 23.52 -9.34 11.18
N ASN A 1074 22.20 -9.16 11.17
CA ASN A 1074 21.26 -10.12 11.76
C ASN A 1074 21.09 -11.38 10.91
N ARG A 1075 21.38 -11.33 9.60
CA ARG A 1075 21.29 -12.50 8.69
C ARG A 1075 22.46 -13.45 8.84
N GLU A 1076 23.63 -12.96 9.22
CA GLU A 1076 24.83 -13.78 9.41
C GLU A 1076 24.69 -14.69 10.64
N VAL A 1077 24.18 -14.15 11.75
CA VAL A 1077 23.89 -14.93 12.98
C VAL A 1077 22.95 -16.11 12.69
N GLY A 1078 21.95 -15.92 11.84
CA GLY A 1078 21.02 -16.99 11.47
C GLY A 1078 21.64 -18.11 10.62
N LYS A 1079 22.73 -17.83 9.89
CA LYS A 1079 23.49 -18.85 9.14
C LYS A 1079 24.43 -19.62 10.05
N GLU A 1080 25.08 -18.95 11.02
CA GLU A 1080 25.91 -19.61 12.03
C GLU A 1080 25.08 -20.59 12.88
N GLU A 1081 23.86 -20.21 13.30
CA GLU A 1081 22.95 -21.11 14.03
C GLU A 1081 22.50 -22.32 13.19
N GLU A 1082 22.26 -22.16 11.88
CA GLU A 1082 21.92 -23.28 10.98
C GLU A 1082 23.12 -24.22 10.77
N GLU A 1083 24.33 -23.69 10.63
CA GLU A 1083 25.56 -24.49 10.48
C GLU A 1083 25.96 -25.20 11.79
N GLU A 1084 25.82 -24.56 12.95
CA GLU A 1084 25.99 -25.21 14.26
C GLU A 1084 24.97 -26.35 14.44
N SER A 1085 23.69 -26.11 14.10
CA SER A 1085 22.63 -27.14 14.12
C SER A 1085 22.97 -28.34 13.24
N VAL A 1086 23.50 -28.12 12.04
CA VAL A 1086 23.89 -29.19 11.12
C VAL A 1086 25.15 -29.90 11.61
N SER A 1087 26.09 -29.19 12.23
CA SER A 1087 27.31 -29.77 12.81
C SER A 1087 27.04 -30.63 14.06
N ASP A 1088 26.12 -30.22 14.94
CA ASP A 1088 25.70 -30.97 16.13
C ASP A 1088 24.87 -32.22 15.76
N VAL A 1089 24.11 -32.17 14.66
CA VAL A 1089 23.43 -33.34 14.09
C VAL A 1089 24.43 -34.31 13.42
N LEU A 1090 25.53 -33.81 12.86
CA LEU A 1090 26.56 -34.65 12.25
C LEU A 1090 27.59 -35.20 13.26
N LEU A 1091 27.78 -34.57 14.42
CA LEU A 1091 28.62 -35.07 15.52
C LEU A 1091 27.88 -36.02 16.47
N SER A 1092 26.55 -36.14 16.33
CA SER A 1092 25.70 -37.09 17.07
C SER A 1092 25.30 -38.35 16.29
N ILE A 1093 25.83 -38.53 15.06
CA ILE A 1093 25.75 -39.75 14.23
C ILE A 1093 27.14 -40.40 14.17
#